data_AF-A0AAT9RPP6-F1
#
_entry.id   AF-A0AAT9RPP6-F1
#
_cell.length_a   1.000
_cell.length_b   1.000
_cell.length_c   1.000
_cell.angle_alpha   90.00
_cell.angle_beta   90.00
_cell.angle_gamma   90.00
#
_symmetry.space_group_name_H-M   'P 1'
#
loop_
_entity.id
_entity.type
_entity.pdbx_description
1 polymer ?
#
loop_
_entity_poly.entity_id
_entity_poly.type
_entity_poly.pdbx_seq_one_letter_code
_entity_poly.pdbx_strand_id
1 'polypeptide(L)'
;MRRPKARIPVAGASLGRRRVSAGVGALLAALVVALLPLSQGADAARAAAADSAVTGSAVTGSAVTKKGTKGVHDDFSALEVTVHQTKGLTGQAVRVTWKGGTPRTGTEGRNFLSLMQCWGDDAAGPDRTQCEYGFTPGAQAGGNRTVAVKPAGSADPLEEETGTPTDRNGTHYVPFRPVAGQGDATTSPSDATYFTAGDTNGIPFLPHDGNGGGDVAFEVKSSLEQPALGCGARLTPSGAVQPCWLVVVPRGAHEPNGSGGNSGNLTSSSLSRSNWEQRIAFRLDFQPVEDGCDADKPEREIVGSELATDAVTSWQSELCRTGTHRFTFSQNSEQAAREAATSPADSSSGLGLTLEPAQAPEGSPPVVHAPVAVSGLTIGFVWMYPKPTGQGAERADVPVRELRLNQRLLAKVLTQSYADSLVPTRESVPDRIAGNPRAIGQDPEFQKLNPGLDGLDAESNSPIGLAVSSANSDATRLVWKYILANRDAREFIQGKTDPWGMKVNPEYKKEGVISDSLDYYPKADLTPTELACTETVELSRTGQDMVPYANDMHAAAVNIRRGDIGSAFMCVQGDNNIWKLGGGSRPTVTQQRQYGIVDAPSAVRYQLKAAALADADGDFVEPTNASLLEAVAQMPDSPVAGVKAPDPGRAKDGAYPLTTVVYAAASVELADDARKDYARAIRYAAGAGQTQGTDKGQLPHGYAPLPTAMREQAVRAADQLEKGAPESTGPTSPQDTPGSGGTSGGGDAGATAGGTGGDTSGAAAGGSTDPAADPDASDTSRPSAAPSDLTKQNIASSGGLTPSDVLGLVRWVLLGVLIAGGVAGLAGPVMLRLSARGATPGGPPE
;
A
#
# COMPACT_ATOMS: atom_id res chain seq x y z
N MET A 1 -54.18 35.00 37.98
CA MET A 1 -54.64 35.50 39.30
C MET A 1 -53.82 34.78 40.37
N ARG A 2 -52.93 35.45 41.12
CA ARG A 2 -53.13 36.00 42.48
C ARG A 2 -53.78 35.05 43.53
N ARG A 3 -52.90 34.37 44.32
CA ARG A 3 -52.93 34.22 45.80
C ARG A 3 -54.03 33.31 46.45
N PRO A 4 -53.98 32.98 47.77
CA PRO A 4 -52.92 33.18 48.81
C PRO A 4 -52.66 32.02 49.84
N LYS A 5 -51.60 32.21 50.68
CA LYS A 5 -51.37 31.72 52.09
C LYS A 5 -51.08 30.20 52.29
N ALA A 6 -50.16 29.71 53.16
CA ALA A 6 -49.49 30.13 54.43
C ALA A 6 -50.19 29.62 55.74
N ARG A 7 -49.53 29.38 56.90
CA ARG A 7 -48.25 29.88 57.46
C ARG A 7 -47.83 29.16 58.80
N ILE A 8 -46.61 29.45 59.31
CA ILE A 8 -46.18 29.51 60.76
C ILE A 8 -45.93 28.18 61.52
N PRO A 9 -44.97 28.10 62.49
CA PRO A 9 -43.89 29.03 62.93
C PRO A 9 -42.48 28.51 62.44
N VAL A 10 -41.27 28.62 63.04
CA VAL A 10 -40.69 29.18 64.31
C VAL A 10 -39.32 29.90 64.08
N ALA A 11 -38.34 29.77 65.00
CA ALA A 11 -36.99 30.37 65.06
C ALA A 11 -35.84 29.38 64.69
N GLY A 12 -34.55 29.76 64.51
CA GLY A 12 -33.94 31.11 64.44
C GLY A 12 -32.40 31.15 64.57
N ALA A 13 -31.82 32.32 64.22
CA ALA A 13 -30.50 32.89 64.60
C ALA A 13 -29.13 32.19 64.31
N SER A 14 -28.46 32.67 63.25
CA SER A 14 -27.07 33.25 63.24
C SER A 14 -25.77 32.45 63.53
N LEU A 15 -24.78 32.69 62.64
CA LEU A 15 -23.31 32.85 62.86
C LEU A 15 -22.44 31.68 63.39
N GLY A 16 -21.29 31.43 62.73
CA GLY A 16 -20.23 30.54 63.23
C GLY A 16 -19.03 30.42 62.28
N ARG A 17 -17.82 30.13 62.81
CA ARG A 17 -16.54 30.05 62.07
C ARG A 17 -15.78 28.76 62.38
N ARG A 18 -15.15 28.18 61.35
CA ARG A 18 -13.98 27.25 61.38
C ARG A 18 -14.17 25.82 61.93
N ARG A 19 -13.15 24.99 61.59
CA ARG A 19 -13.05 23.52 61.61
C ARG A 19 -12.56 22.95 62.96
N VAL A 20 -12.39 21.61 62.99
CA VAL A 20 -11.60 20.76 63.93
C VAL A 20 -12.40 20.24 65.13
N SER A 21 -12.42 18.93 65.47
CA SER A 21 -12.10 17.69 64.73
C SER A 21 -12.64 16.44 65.48
N ALA A 22 -12.58 15.27 64.83
CA ALA A 22 -12.84 13.91 65.36
C ALA A 22 -14.30 13.58 65.77
N GLY A 23 -14.76 12.31 65.68
CA GLY A 23 -14.11 11.15 65.06
C GLY A 23 -14.90 9.84 65.22
N VAL A 24 -14.55 8.83 64.42
CA VAL A 24 -15.04 7.42 64.43
C VAL A 24 -16.54 7.22 64.15
N GLY A 25 -16.87 6.61 63.00
CA GLY A 25 -18.26 6.22 62.70
C GLY A 25 -18.59 5.76 61.26
N ALA A 26 -17.63 5.72 60.32
CA ALA A 26 -17.94 5.48 58.90
C ALA A 26 -16.83 4.72 58.13
N LEU A 27 -16.42 3.54 58.60
CA LEU A 27 -15.37 2.73 57.95
C LEU A 27 -15.75 1.26 57.66
N LEU A 28 -17.02 0.88 57.81
CA LEU A 28 -17.53 -0.47 57.50
C LEU A 28 -18.63 -0.52 56.42
N ALA A 29 -19.24 0.62 56.06
CA ALA A 29 -20.26 0.67 55.01
C ALA A 29 -19.69 0.71 53.58
N ALA A 30 -18.45 1.18 53.41
CA ALA A 30 -17.83 1.35 52.10
C ALA A 30 -17.20 0.07 51.52
N LEU A 31 -16.91 -0.94 52.36
CA LEU A 31 -16.14 -2.13 51.95
C LEU A 31 -17.00 -3.21 51.25
N VAL A 32 -18.33 -3.15 51.38
CA VAL A 32 -19.25 -4.19 50.87
C VAL A 32 -19.69 -3.94 49.43
N VAL A 33 -19.67 -2.69 48.95
CA VAL A 33 -20.03 -2.34 47.56
C VAL A 33 -18.87 -2.64 46.58
N ALA A 34 -17.64 -2.75 47.07
CA ALA A 34 -16.44 -3.04 46.29
C ALA A 34 -16.24 -4.53 45.91
N LEU A 35 -17.20 -5.41 46.23
CA LEU A 35 -17.12 -6.86 46.01
C LEU A 35 -18.29 -7.43 45.17
N LEU A 36 -19.05 -6.57 44.49
CA LEU A 36 -20.00 -7.01 43.46
C LEU A 36 -19.24 -7.29 42.15
N PRO A 37 -19.37 -8.48 41.54
CA PRO A 37 -18.75 -8.75 40.25
C PRO A 37 -19.37 -7.87 39.17
N LEU A 38 -18.53 -7.07 38.50
CA LEU A 38 -18.97 -6.26 37.36
C LEU A 38 -19.45 -7.17 36.21
N SER A 39 -20.58 -6.82 35.62
CA SER A 39 -21.15 -7.56 34.50
C SER A 39 -20.26 -7.43 33.25
N GLN A 40 -19.85 -8.56 32.69
CA GLN A 40 -18.88 -8.69 31.58
C GLN A 40 -19.22 -7.94 30.28
N GLY A 41 -20.42 -7.34 30.15
CA GLY A 41 -20.79 -6.49 29.02
C GLY A 41 -20.07 -5.14 28.94
N ALA A 42 -19.53 -4.63 30.05
CA ALA A 42 -18.82 -3.34 30.07
C ALA A 42 -17.44 -3.43 29.38
N ASP A 43 -16.70 -4.51 29.62
CA ASP A 43 -15.37 -4.71 29.06
C ASP A 43 -15.42 -5.09 27.58
N ALA A 44 -16.45 -5.83 27.16
CA ALA A 44 -16.73 -6.06 25.73
C ALA A 44 -16.99 -4.76 24.97
N ALA A 45 -17.71 -3.79 25.57
CA ALA A 45 -17.94 -2.48 24.96
C ALA A 45 -16.66 -1.63 24.89
N ARG A 46 -15.77 -1.72 25.88
CA ARG A 46 -14.45 -1.07 25.84
C ARG A 46 -13.49 -1.72 24.85
N ALA A 47 -13.48 -3.05 24.73
CA ALA A 47 -12.70 -3.76 23.72
C ALA A 47 -13.16 -3.39 22.31
N ALA A 48 -14.47 -3.29 22.06
CA ALA A 48 -15.01 -2.82 20.79
C ALA A 48 -14.63 -1.35 20.50
N ALA A 49 -14.65 -0.47 21.51
CA ALA A 49 -14.22 0.92 21.35
C ALA A 49 -12.71 1.06 21.07
N ALA A 50 -11.87 0.23 21.69
CA ALA A 50 -10.44 0.17 21.41
C ALA A 50 -10.16 -0.35 20.00
N ASP A 51 -10.73 -1.50 19.61
CA ASP A 51 -10.54 -2.08 18.27
C ASP A 51 -11.08 -1.16 17.15
N SER A 52 -12.03 -0.27 17.47
CA SER A 52 -12.50 0.82 16.58
C SER A 52 -11.50 1.97 16.42
N ALA A 53 -10.68 2.27 17.44
CA ALA A 53 -9.68 3.33 17.39
C ALA A 53 -8.46 2.95 16.53
N VAL A 54 -7.97 1.71 16.67
CA VAL A 54 -6.78 1.20 15.94
C VAL A 54 -7.04 0.99 14.43
N THR A 55 -8.30 0.86 14.02
CA THR A 55 -8.66 0.41 12.65
C THR A 55 -9.43 1.44 11.83
N GLY A 56 -9.92 2.52 12.45
CA GLY A 56 -10.91 3.41 11.85
C GLY A 56 -12.23 2.72 11.46
N SER A 57 -12.40 1.43 11.75
CA SER A 57 -13.39 0.56 11.10
C SER A 57 -14.80 0.64 11.72
N ALA A 58 -15.16 1.84 12.20
CA ALA A 58 -16.54 2.24 12.44
C ALA A 58 -17.25 2.55 11.11
N VAL A 59 -17.15 1.65 10.13
CA VAL A 59 -17.80 1.75 8.81
C VAL A 59 -19.31 1.64 9.01
N THR A 60 -19.97 2.78 9.11
CA THR A 60 -21.38 2.87 9.49
C THR A 60 -22.29 2.53 8.31
N GLY A 61 -22.79 1.28 8.28
CA GLY A 61 -24.09 0.99 7.65
C GLY A 61 -24.16 -0.12 6.59
N SER A 62 -23.07 -0.83 6.26
CA SER A 62 -23.13 -1.93 5.25
C SER A 62 -22.66 -3.30 5.73
N ALA A 63 -22.57 -3.53 7.04
CA ALA A 63 -22.34 -4.85 7.60
C ALA A 63 -23.51 -5.80 7.30
N VAL A 64 -23.21 -7.03 6.87
CA VAL A 64 -24.21 -8.08 6.58
C VAL A 64 -23.83 -9.35 7.30
N THR A 65 -24.79 -9.90 8.05
CA THR A 65 -24.68 -11.18 8.75
C THR A 65 -25.56 -12.23 8.08
N LYS A 66 -25.02 -13.43 7.85
CA LYS A 66 -25.76 -14.60 7.33
C LYS A 66 -25.41 -15.85 8.12
N LYS A 67 -26.32 -16.84 8.10
CA LYS A 67 -26.15 -18.13 8.79
C LYS A 67 -25.79 -19.25 7.82
N GLY A 68 -25.10 -20.26 8.34
CA GLY A 68 -24.85 -21.51 7.63
C GLY A 68 -26.13 -22.32 7.41
N THR A 69 -26.10 -23.18 6.40
CA THR A 69 -27.20 -24.10 6.06
C THR A 69 -27.10 -25.40 6.84
N LYS A 70 -28.26 -26.04 7.08
CA LYS A 70 -28.30 -27.41 7.58
C LYS A 70 -27.94 -28.39 6.46
N GLY A 71 -26.67 -28.76 6.40
CA GLY A 71 -26.19 -29.87 5.57
C GLY A 71 -26.57 -31.25 6.12
N VAL A 72 -26.16 -32.32 5.43
CA VAL A 72 -26.46 -33.72 5.80
C VAL A 72 -26.05 -34.08 7.24
N HIS A 73 -24.91 -33.54 7.69
CA HIS A 73 -24.37 -33.76 9.04
C HIS A 73 -24.81 -32.70 10.07
N ASP A 74 -25.51 -31.64 9.63
CA ASP A 74 -25.89 -30.46 10.44
C ASP A 74 -24.71 -29.62 11.00
N ASP A 75 -23.48 -29.85 10.53
CA ASP A 75 -22.22 -29.22 10.98
C ASP A 75 -22.23 -27.67 11.03
N PHE A 76 -23.16 -26.99 10.35
CA PHE A 76 -23.12 -25.54 10.11
C PHE A 76 -24.37 -24.74 10.49
N SER A 77 -25.44 -25.35 11.03
CA SER A 77 -26.69 -24.60 11.30
C SER A 77 -26.58 -23.58 12.46
N ALA A 78 -25.56 -23.72 13.31
CA ALA A 78 -25.20 -22.75 14.35
C ALA A 78 -24.21 -21.66 13.86
N LEU A 79 -23.58 -21.83 12.69
CA LEU A 79 -22.59 -20.90 12.14
C LEU A 79 -23.25 -19.58 11.75
N GLU A 80 -22.67 -18.47 12.21
CA GLU A 80 -23.08 -17.12 11.86
C GLU A 80 -21.85 -16.31 11.42
N VAL A 81 -21.86 -15.85 10.17
CA VAL A 81 -20.76 -15.13 9.52
C VAL A 81 -21.19 -13.70 9.21
N THR A 82 -20.33 -12.73 9.54
CA THR A 82 -20.55 -11.30 9.31
C THR A 82 -19.44 -10.73 8.45
N VAL A 83 -19.82 -10.09 7.35
CA VAL A 83 -18.96 -9.28 6.49
C VAL A 83 -19.22 -7.82 6.86
N HIS A 84 -18.21 -7.11 7.37
CA HIS A 84 -18.42 -5.81 8.04
C HIS A 84 -18.64 -4.63 7.07
N GLN A 85 -18.26 -4.78 5.81
CA GLN A 85 -18.59 -3.84 4.74
C GLN A 85 -19.00 -4.60 3.48
N THR A 86 -20.16 -4.27 2.90
CA THR A 86 -20.65 -4.87 1.64
C THR A 86 -20.95 -3.83 0.55
N LYS A 87 -20.80 -2.53 0.86
CA LYS A 87 -21.09 -1.43 -0.06
C LYS A 87 -19.99 -0.37 -0.03
N GLY A 88 -19.88 0.38 -1.13
CA GLY A 88 -18.86 1.42 -1.29
C GLY A 88 -17.46 0.82 -1.35
N LEU A 89 -17.32 -0.36 -1.96
CA LEU A 89 -16.07 -1.12 -2.01
C LEU A 89 -15.18 -0.66 -3.17
N THR A 90 -13.87 -0.62 -2.92
CA THR A 90 -12.80 -0.47 -3.91
C THR A 90 -11.91 -1.72 -3.88
N GLY A 91 -10.73 -1.72 -4.52
CA GLY A 91 -9.67 -2.67 -4.16
C GLY A 91 -9.14 -2.39 -2.75
N GLN A 92 -9.48 -3.24 -1.79
CA GLN A 92 -9.22 -3.03 -0.35
C GLN A 92 -9.36 -4.33 0.46
N ALA A 93 -9.12 -4.31 1.77
CA ALA A 93 -9.42 -5.44 2.65
C ALA A 93 -10.71 -5.22 3.47
N VAL A 94 -11.59 -6.22 3.47
CA VAL A 94 -12.85 -6.22 4.23
C VAL A 94 -12.74 -7.16 5.42
N ARG A 95 -13.09 -6.68 6.63
CA ARG A 95 -13.16 -7.53 7.82
C ARG A 95 -14.31 -8.55 7.70
N VAL A 96 -14.02 -9.80 8.01
CA VAL A 96 -14.98 -10.92 8.07
C VAL A 96 -14.78 -11.62 9.41
N THR A 97 -15.87 -11.80 10.17
CA THR A 97 -15.85 -12.48 11.47
C THR A 97 -16.93 -13.55 11.55
N TRP A 98 -16.69 -14.65 12.25
CA TRP A 98 -17.68 -15.70 12.45
C TRP A 98 -17.71 -16.22 13.88
N LYS A 99 -18.78 -16.94 14.22
CA LYS A 99 -19.01 -17.64 15.49
C LYS A 99 -19.93 -18.83 15.29
N GLY A 100 -19.94 -19.77 16.23
CA GLY A 100 -20.89 -20.89 16.23
C GLY A 100 -20.58 -22.00 15.23
N GLY A 101 -19.38 -22.02 14.63
CA GLY A 101 -18.84 -23.25 14.05
C GLY A 101 -18.37 -24.21 15.15
N THR A 102 -18.07 -25.46 14.79
CA THR A 102 -17.43 -26.40 15.73
C THR A 102 -15.98 -25.98 15.96
N PRO A 103 -15.46 -25.86 17.19
CA PRO A 103 -14.04 -25.59 17.42
C PRO A 103 -13.15 -26.59 16.69
N ARG A 104 -12.00 -26.16 16.16
CA ARG A 104 -11.03 -27.07 15.56
C ARG A 104 -10.18 -27.72 16.66
N THR A 105 -9.91 -29.02 16.50
CA THR A 105 -9.03 -29.79 17.40
C THR A 105 -7.89 -30.43 16.62
N GLY A 106 -6.68 -30.38 17.16
CA GLY A 106 -5.44 -30.92 16.63
C GLY A 106 -4.74 -30.04 15.59
N THR A 107 -3.95 -30.66 14.72
CA THR A 107 -3.37 -30.02 13.52
C THR A 107 -4.12 -30.37 12.23
N GLU A 108 -5.27 -31.03 12.35
CA GLU A 108 -6.06 -31.54 11.24
C GLU A 108 -6.74 -30.44 10.41
N GLY A 109 -6.82 -30.66 9.10
CA GLY A 109 -7.57 -29.87 8.12
C GLY A 109 -9.07 -30.15 8.16
N ARG A 110 -9.72 -29.79 9.27
CA ARG A 110 -11.17 -29.87 9.55
C ARG A 110 -11.65 -28.60 10.25
N ASN A 111 -12.97 -28.40 10.34
CA ASN A 111 -13.60 -27.29 11.07
C ASN A 111 -13.02 -25.92 10.67
N PHE A 112 -13.25 -25.52 9.42
CA PHE A 112 -12.70 -24.31 8.81
C PHE A 112 -13.67 -23.65 7.81
N LEU A 113 -13.36 -22.41 7.43
CA LEU A 113 -13.97 -21.73 6.29
C LEU A 113 -12.99 -21.65 5.12
N SER A 114 -13.49 -21.80 3.89
CA SER A 114 -12.82 -21.29 2.69
C SER A 114 -13.51 -20.01 2.22
N LEU A 115 -12.76 -18.96 1.91
CA LEU A 115 -13.26 -17.68 1.40
C LEU A 115 -12.73 -17.46 -0.03
N MET A 116 -13.55 -16.88 -0.90
CA MET A 116 -13.18 -16.54 -2.28
C MET A 116 -14.03 -15.40 -2.82
N GLN A 117 -13.46 -14.60 -3.71
CA GLN A 117 -14.22 -13.60 -4.47
C GLN A 117 -14.73 -14.22 -5.77
N CYS A 118 -15.97 -13.89 -6.14
CA CYS A 118 -16.58 -14.33 -7.38
C CYS A 118 -17.32 -13.18 -8.06
N TRP A 119 -17.50 -13.27 -9.37
CA TRP A 119 -18.44 -12.44 -10.13
C TRP A 119 -19.77 -13.19 -10.35
N GLY A 120 -20.82 -12.48 -10.77
CA GLY A 120 -22.07 -13.12 -11.20
C GLY A 120 -23.32 -12.30 -10.91
N ASP A 121 -24.29 -12.40 -11.82
CA ASP A 121 -25.43 -11.47 -11.87
C ASP A 121 -26.72 -12.06 -11.27
N ASP A 122 -26.72 -13.36 -10.98
CA ASP A 122 -27.84 -14.06 -10.33
C ASP A 122 -27.99 -13.60 -8.87
N ALA A 123 -29.20 -13.20 -8.49
CA ALA A 123 -29.55 -12.79 -7.13
C ALA A 123 -29.40 -13.92 -6.09
N ALA A 124 -29.40 -15.19 -6.50
CA ALA A 124 -29.11 -16.34 -5.65
C ALA A 124 -27.61 -16.48 -5.29
N GLY A 125 -26.73 -15.71 -5.93
CA GLY A 125 -25.28 -15.81 -5.80
C GLY A 125 -24.61 -16.53 -6.98
N PRO A 126 -23.27 -16.59 -6.99
CA PRO A 126 -22.50 -17.02 -8.15
C PRO A 126 -22.55 -18.54 -8.34
N ASP A 127 -22.21 -18.98 -9.56
CA ASP A 127 -21.77 -20.34 -9.83
C ASP A 127 -20.28 -20.53 -9.47
N ARG A 128 -19.89 -21.78 -9.16
CA ARG A 128 -18.51 -22.15 -8.77
C ARG A 128 -17.47 -21.85 -9.85
N THR A 129 -17.87 -21.77 -11.11
CA THR A 129 -16.95 -21.39 -12.21
C THR A 129 -16.59 -19.91 -12.22
N GLN A 130 -17.26 -19.05 -11.43
CA GLN A 130 -17.08 -17.60 -11.47
C GLN A 130 -16.14 -17.06 -10.37
N CYS A 131 -15.40 -17.93 -9.69
CA CYS A 131 -14.67 -17.63 -8.46
C CYS A 131 -13.14 -17.70 -8.58
N GLU A 132 -12.46 -16.68 -8.05
CA GLU A 132 -11.02 -16.69 -7.83
C GLU A 132 -10.69 -17.62 -6.65
N TYR A 133 -10.36 -18.87 -6.98
CA TYR A 133 -10.03 -19.91 -6.00
C TYR A 133 -8.98 -20.88 -6.52
N GLY A 134 -8.06 -21.29 -5.65
CA GLY A 134 -6.89 -22.08 -6.00
C GLY A 134 -5.61 -21.25 -6.15
N PHE A 135 -4.53 -21.94 -6.51
CA PHE A 135 -3.13 -21.47 -6.54
C PHE A 135 -2.53 -20.99 -5.21
N THR A 136 -3.33 -20.82 -4.15
CA THR A 136 -2.87 -20.36 -2.84
C THR A 136 -1.75 -21.28 -2.31
N PRO A 137 -0.51 -20.78 -2.14
CA PRO A 137 0.58 -21.60 -1.63
C PRO A 137 0.37 -22.02 -0.18
N GLY A 138 1.01 -23.12 0.24
CA GLY A 138 0.83 -23.68 1.58
C GLY A 138 -0.58 -24.18 1.92
N ALA A 139 -1.51 -24.19 0.96
CA ALA A 139 -2.90 -24.60 1.18
C ALA A 139 -3.02 -26.05 1.65
N GLN A 140 -4.02 -26.29 2.50
CA GLN A 140 -4.48 -27.64 2.85
C GLN A 140 -5.02 -28.36 1.61
N ALA A 141 -5.12 -29.69 1.69
CA ALA A 141 -5.82 -30.48 0.68
C ALA A 141 -7.28 -29.96 0.53
N GLY A 142 -7.82 -29.99 -0.69
CA GLY A 142 -9.06 -29.28 -1.03
C GLY A 142 -8.91 -27.77 -1.29
N GLY A 143 -7.70 -27.23 -1.18
CA GLY A 143 -7.39 -25.83 -1.52
C GLY A 143 -7.20 -25.52 -3.01
N ASN A 144 -7.55 -26.46 -3.91
CA ASN A 144 -7.35 -26.33 -5.36
C ASN A 144 -8.68 -26.51 -6.13
N ARG A 145 -8.61 -26.45 -7.47
CA ARG A 145 -9.79 -26.56 -8.36
C ARG A 145 -10.14 -27.99 -8.79
N THR A 146 -9.35 -28.99 -8.39
CA THR A 146 -9.58 -30.41 -8.74
C THR A 146 -10.74 -30.97 -7.93
N VAL A 147 -11.59 -31.79 -8.56
CA VAL A 147 -12.74 -32.45 -7.91
C VAL A 147 -12.74 -33.95 -8.23
N ALA A 148 -13.29 -34.75 -7.32
CA ALA A 148 -13.36 -36.20 -7.48
C ALA A 148 -14.76 -36.62 -7.94
N VAL A 149 -14.84 -37.24 -9.12
CA VAL A 149 -16.07 -37.80 -9.72
C VAL A 149 -16.18 -39.30 -9.45
N LYS A 150 -17.40 -39.83 -9.50
CA LYS A 150 -17.63 -41.28 -9.52
C LYS A 150 -16.97 -41.88 -10.77
N PRO A 151 -16.38 -43.09 -10.72
CA PRO A 151 -16.48 -44.09 -9.66
C PRO A 151 -15.34 -44.05 -8.62
N ALA A 152 -14.61 -42.94 -8.45
CA ALA A 152 -13.52 -42.88 -7.46
C ALA A 152 -14.03 -43.08 -6.01
N GLY A 153 -13.25 -43.75 -5.16
CA GLY A 153 -13.62 -44.00 -3.76
C GLY A 153 -13.77 -42.73 -2.90
N SER A 154 -13.12 -41.63 -3.31
CA SER A 154 -13.21 -40.29 -2.73
C SER A 154 -14.19 -39.35 -3.46
N ALA A 155 -15.00 -39.88 -4.38
CA ALA A 155 -15.92 -39.09 -5.20
C ALA A 155 -16.94 -38.30 -4.38
N ASP A 156 -17.21 -37.07 -4.79
CA ASP A 156 -18.36 -36.31 -4.30
C ASP A 156 -19.65 -36.94 -4.89
N PRO A 157 -20.65 -37.31 -4.06
CA PRO A 157 -21.84 -38.01 -4.52
C PRO A 157 -22.76 -37.17 -5.42
N LEU A 158 -22.54 -35.85 -5.50
CA LEU A 158 -23.27 -34.92 -6.38
C LEU A 158 -22.42 -34.45 -7.58
N GLU A 159 -21.20 -34.99 -7.75
CA GLU A 159 -20.29 -34.64 -8.84
C GLU A 159 -20.34 -35.71 -9.94
N GLU A 160 -20.65 -35.30 -11.17
CA GLU A 160 -20.89 -36.19 -12.32
C GLU A 160 -19.87 -35.95 -13.43
N GLU A 161 -19.32 -37.01 -14.03
CA GLU A 161 -18.33 -36.93 -15.12
C GLU A 161 -18.80 -36.02 -16.27
N THR A 162 -20.08 -36.09 -16.62
CA THR A 162 -20.71 -35.29 -17.69
C THR A 162 -20.89 -33.80 -17.37
N GLY A 163 -20.76 -33.40 -16.10
CA GLY A 163 -20.90 -32.01 -15.66
C GLY A 163 -19.57 -31.28 -15.43
N THR A 164 -18.44 -31.97 -15.54
CA THR A 164 -17.17 -31.51 -14.95
C THR A 164 -15.98 -31.76 -15.89
N PRO A 165 -15.42 -30.71 -16.52
CA PRO A 165 -14.32 -30.83 -17.49
C PRO A 165 -13.10 -31.58 -16.98
N THR A 166 -12.44 -32.31 -17.88
CA THR A 166 -11.14 -32.97 -17.66
C THR A 166 -10.00 -32.16 -18.27
N ASP A 167 -8.87 -32.09 -17.59
CA ASP A 167 -7.62 -31.62 -18.19
C ASP A 167 -7.02 -32.66 -19.16
N ARG A 168 -5.88 -32.33 -19.79
CA ARG A 168 -5.16 -33.23 -20.72
C ARG A 168 -4.68 -34.56 -20.11
N ASN A 169 -4.76 -34.72 -18.79
CA ASN A 169 -4.35 -35.91 -18.06
C ASN A 169 -5.57 -36.72 -17.53
N GLY A 170 -6.81 -36.28 -17.80
CA GLY A 170 -8.04 -36.87 -17.26
C GLY A 170 -8.42 -36.34 -15.87
N THR A 171 -7.79 -35.28 -15.38
CA THR A 171 -8.07 -34.68 -14.07
C THR A 171 -9.36 -33.86 -14.15
N HIS A 172 -10.41 -34.26 -13.44
CA HIS A 172 -11.65 -33.47 -13.35
C HIS A 172 -11.44 -32.22 -12.48
N TYR A 173 -11.91 -31.07 -12.95
CA TYR A 173 -11.73 -29.78 -12.26
C TYR A 173 -12.90 -28.82 -12.53
N VAL A 174 -13.01 -27.82 -11.66
CA VAL A 174 -13.90 -26.67 -11.86
C VAL A 174 -13.11 -25.58 -12.57
N PRO A 175 -13.42 -25.24 -13.84
CA PRO A 175 -12.73 -24.17 -14.55
C PRO A 175 -13.12 -22.81 -13.96
N PHE A 176 -12.18 -21.87 -13.94
CA PHE A 176 -12.55 -20.46 -13.80
C PHE A 176 -12.96 -19.91 -15.16
N ARG A 177 -14.12 -19.25 -15.20
CA ARG A 177 -14.69 -18.56 -16.35
C ARG A 177 -14.73 -17.06 -16.00
N PRO A 178 -14.01 -16.19 -16.71
CA PRO A 178 -13.97 -14.77 -16.41
C PRO A 178 -15.29 -14.09 -16.81
N VAL A 179 -15.44 -12.80 -16.45
CA VAL A 179 -16.52 -11.95 -17.00
C VAL A 179 -16.47 -11.89 -18.53
N ALA A 180 -17.63 -11.65 -19.15
CA ALA A 180 -17.75 -11.61 -20.61
C ALA A 180 -16.78 -10.58 -21.24
N GLY A 181 -16.04 -11.01 -22.26
CA GLY A 181 -15.05 -10.19 -22.97
C GLY A 181 -13.61 -10.29 -22.45
N GLN A 182 -13.37 -10.88 -21.27
CA GLN A 182 -12.00 -11.04 -20.73
C GLN A 182 -11.28 -12.32 -21.19
N GLY A 183 -11.99 -13.30 -21.74
CA GLY A 183 -11.42 -14.49 -22.38
C GLY A 183 -12.22 -15.78 -22.18
N ASP A 184 -11.63 -16.90 -22.59
CA ASP A 184 -12.21 -18.24 -22.44
C ASP A 184 -12.03 -18.82 -21.03
N ALA A 185 -12.79 -19.86 -20.68
CA ALA A 185 -12.63 -20.55 -19.40
C ALA A 185 -11.29 -21.32 -19.33
N THR A 186 -10.66 -21.32 -18.15
CA THR A 186 -9.35 -21.98 -17.92
C THR A 186 -9.41 -23.47 -18.21
N THR A 187 -8.36 -23.99 -18.83
CA THR A 187 -8.29 -25.31 -19.47
C THR A 187 -7.74 -26.46 -18.60
N SER A 188 -7.27 -26.16 -17.39
CA SER A 188 -6.79 -27.16 -16.41
C SER A 188 -6.86 -26.58 -14.98
N PRO A 189 -6.77 -27.41 -13.91
CA PRO A 189 -6.72 -26.88 -12.55
C PRO A 189 -5.47 -26.02 -12.28
N SER A 190 -4.39 -26.20 -13.05
CA SER A 190 -3.13 -25.43 -12.97
C SER A 190 -3.00 -24.32 -14.03
N ASP A 191 -4.05 -24.03 -14.80
CA ASP A 191 -4.07 -22.93 -15.78
C ASP A 191 -4.24 -21.59 -15.04
N ALA A 192 -3.15 -20.82 -15.00
CA ALA A 192 -3.01 -19.58 -14.24
C ALA A 192 -3.26 -18.30 -15.09
N THR A 193 -4.00 -18.42 -16.20
CA THR A 193 -4.22 -17.32 -17.18
C THR A 193 -4.76 -16.02 -16.55
N TYR A 194 -5.57 -16.11 -15.48
CA TYR A 194 -6.26 -14.96 -14.88
C TYR A 194 -5.79 -14.60 -13.47
N PHE A 195 -5.22 -15.54 -12.73
CA PHE A 195 -4.66 -15.35 -11.40
C PHE A 195 -3.65 -16.45 -11.09
N THR A 196 -2.65 -16.11 -10.28
CA THR A 196 -1.51 -16.96 -9.96
C THR A 196 -1.41 -17.18 -8.45
N ALA A 197 -0.38 -17.91 -8.03
CA ALA A 197 0.00 -18.00 -6.62
C ALA A 197 0.29 -16.62 -5.98
N GLY A 198 0.89 -15.68 -6.71
CA GLY A 198 1.33 -14.39 -6.17
C GLY A 198 0.19 -13.42 -5.84
N ASP A 199 -0.92 -13.51 -6.57
CA ASP A 199 -2.01 -12.52 -6.52
C ASP A 199 -3.37 -13.09 -6.12
N THR A 200 -3.61 -14.41 -6.16
CA THR A 200 -4.90 -15.02 -5.75
C THR A 200 -5.34 -14.55 -4.36
N ASN A 201 -6.62 -14.14 -4.26
CA ASN A 201 -7.30 -13.80 -3.00
C ASN A 201 -8.13 -14.96 -2.43
N GLY A 202 -8.19 -16.11 -3.11
CA GLY A 202 -8.80 -17.31 -2.56
C GLY A 202 -8.07 -17.77 -1.30
N ILE A 203 -8.79 -17.80 -0.17
CA ILE A 203 -8.30 -18.33 1.12
C ILE A 203 -8.91 -19.72 1.32
N PRO A 204 -8.18 -20.82 1.07
CA PRO A 204 -8.75 -22.16 1.12
C PRO A 204 -9.01 -22.68 2.53
N PHE A 205 -8.29 -22.15 3.53
CA PHE A 205 -8.33 -22.67 4.90
C PHE A 205 -8.21 -21.53 5.93
N LEU A 206 -9.31 -21.28 6.65
CA LEU A 206 -9.37 -20.47 7.87
C LEU A 206 -9.95 -21.32 9.01
N PRO A 207 -9.10 -21.87 9.89
CA PRO A 207 -9.55 -22.74 10.97
C PRO A 207 -10.44 -21.99 11.96
N HIS A 208 -11.46 -22.67 12.48
CA HIS A 208 -12.23 -22.18 13.62
C HIS A 208 -11.35 -22.14 14.88
N ASP A 209 -11.46 -21.06 15.66
CA ASP A 209 -10.78 -20.92 16.94
C ASP A 209 -11.36 -21.87 18.03
N GLY A 210 -10.77 -21.85 19.22
CA GLY A 210 -11.21 -22.68 20.36
C GLY A 210 -12.65 -22.43 20.86
N ASN A 211 -13.31 -21.36 20.38
CA ASN A 211 -14.71 -21.03 20.67
C ASN A 211 -15.63 -21.23 19.43
N GLY A 212 -15.11 -21.76 18.33
CA GLY A 212 -15.87 -21.91 17.08
C GLY A 212 -16.02 -20.62 16.27
N GLY A 213 -15.16 -19.62 16.54
CA GLY A 213 -15.18 -18.31 15.90
C GLY A 213 -13.93 -18.01 15.08
N GLY A 214 -13.80 -16.74 14.69
CA GLY A 214 -12.61 -16.20 14.03
C GLY A 214 -12.81 -14.80 13.45
N ASP A 215 -11.71 -14.19 13.04
CA ASP A 215 -11.58 -12.77 12.66
C ASP A 215 -10.48 -12.65 11.60
N VAL A 216 -10.83 -12.20 10.38
CA VAL A 216 -9.91 -12.11 9.24
C VAL A 216 -10.18 -10.85 8.41
N ALA A 217 -9.15 -10.33 7.73
CA ALA A 217 -9.31 -9.34 6.68
C ALA A 217 -9.15 -10.03 5.30
N PHE A 218 -10.22 -10.03 4.50
CA PHE A 218 -10.25 -10.61 3.16
C PHE A 218 -9.98 -9.53 2.10
N GLU A 219 -9.01 -9.76 1.22
CA GLU A 219 -8.67 -8.82 0.13
C GLU A 219 -9.71 -8.90 -0.99
N VAL A 220 -10.57 -7.88 -1.12
CA VAL A 220 -11.49 -7.73 -2.26
C VAL A 220 -10.83 -6.88 -3.35
N LYS A 221 -10.88 -7.36 -4.59
CA LYS A 221 -10.34 -6.70 -5.78
C LYS A 221 -11.44 -6.02 -6.60
N SER A 222 -11.14 -4.88 -7.20
CA SER A 222 -11.94 -4.28 -8.26
C SER A 222 -11.48 -4.79 -9.64
N SER A 223 -12.05 -4.29 -10.73
CA SER A 223 -11.61 -4.57 -12.10
C SER A 223 -10.25 -3.95 -12.45
N LEU A 224 -9.65 -3.15 -11.57
CA LEU A 224 -8.25 -2.71 -11.70
C LEU A 224 -7.29 -3.83 -11.27
N GLU A 225 -7.49 -4.40 -10.08
CA GLU A 225 -6.60 -5.42 -9.51
C GLU A 225 -6.95 -6.85 -9.99
N GLN A 226 -8.18 -7.06 -10.48
CA GLN A 226 -8.59 -8.27 -11.19
C GLN A 226 -9.64 -7.99 -12.28
N PRO A 227 -9.21 -7.68 -13.51
CA PRO A 227 -10.09 -7.48 -14.66
C PRO A 227 -11.03 -8.68 -14.93
N ALA A 228 -10.57 -9.91 -14.66
CA ALA A 228 -11.32 -11.13 -14.95
C ALA A 228 -12.55 -11.36 -14.06
N LEU A 229 -12.64 -10.67 -12.91
CA LEU A 229 -13.83 -10.62 -12.06
C LEU A 229 -14.73 -9.41 -12.36
N GLY A 230 -14.22 -8.38 -13.04
CA GLY A 230 -14.98 -7.21 -13.46
C GLY A 230 -15.59 -6.34 -12.34
N CYS A 231 -15.28 -6.58 -11.07
CA CYS A 231 -15.94 -5.94 -9.92
C CYS A 231 -15.78 -4.41 -9.93
N GLY A 232 -16.87 -3.66 -9.94
CA GLY A 232 -16.80 -2.19 -10.04
C GLY A 232 -16.65 -1.65 -11.47
N ALA A 233 -16.49 -2.50 -12.50
CA ALA A 233 -16.54 -2.05 -13.89
C ALA A 233 -17.94 -1.53 -14.25
N ARG A 234 -18.02 -0.61 -15.21
CA ARG A 234 -19.30 -0.14 -15.78
C ARG A 234 -19.75 -1.08 -16.90
N LEU A 235 -20.98 -1.57 -16.83
CA LEU A 235 -21.53 -2.46 -17.87
C LEU A 235 -21.93 -1.72 -19.16
N THR A 236 -22.24 -0.42 -19.04
CA THR A 236 -22.34 0.54 -20.16
C THR A 236 -21.87 1.91 -19.66
N PRO A 237 -21.54 2.90 -20.51
CA PRO A 237 -21.00 4.20 -20.05
C PRO A 237 -21.91 4.93 -19.04
N SER A 238 -23.23 4.89 -19.25
CA SER A 238 -24.27 5.41 -18.34
C SER A 238 -24.86 4.34 -17.40
N GLY A 239 -24.22 3.17 -17.31
CA GLY A 239 -24.83 1.91 -16.88
C GLY A 239 -24.66 1.56 -15.41
N ALA A 240 -25.21 0.39 -15.07
CA ALA A 240 -25.00 -0.27 -13.80
C ALA A 240 -23.52 -0.64 -13.61
N VAL A 241 -23.10 -0.62 -12.34
CA VAL A 241 -21.79 -1.08 -11.89
C VAL A 241 -21.87 -2.59 -11.64
N GLN A 242 -20.88 -3.35 -12.12
CA GLN A 242 -20.83 -4.79 -11.95
C GLN A 242 -20.67 -5.15 -10.46
N PRO A 243 -21.62 -5.87 -9.86
CA PRO A 243 -21.48 -6.40 -8.51
C PRO A 243 -20.60 -7.64 -8.52
N CYS A 244 -20.07 -7.96 -7.35
CA CYS A 244 -19.38 -9.22 -7.10
C CYS A 244 -19.89 -9.88 -5.82
N TRP A 245 -19.26 -10.97 -5.41
CA TRP A 245 -19.63 -11.77 -4.26
C TRP A 245 -18.40 -12.15 -3.46
N LEU A 246 -18.50 -12.08 -2.13
CA LEU A 246 -17.65 -12.86 -1.24
C LEU A 246 -18.40 -14.15 -0.93
N VAL A 247 -17.82 -15.30 -1.28
CA VAL A 247 -18.38 -16.60 -0.97
C VAL A 247 -17.58 -17.27 0.14
N VAL A 248 -18.31 -17.73 1.15
CA VAL A 248 -17.80 -18.49 2.28
C VAL A 248 -18.29 -19.93 2.15
N VAL A 249 -17.39 -20.90 2.00
CA VAL A 249 -17.71 -22.33 2.00
C VAL A 249 -17.29 -22.91 3.36
N PRO A 250 -18.22 -23.32 4.24
CA PRO A 250 -17.89 -23.94 5.51
C PRO A 250 -17.52 -25.42 5.31
N ARG A 251 -16.55 -25.91 6.09
CA ARG A 251 -15.99 -27.27 6.00
C ARG A 251 -15.87 -27.87 7.41
N GLY A 252 -16.58 -28.97 7.65
CA GLY A 252 -16.76 -29.57 8.97
C GLY A 252 -15.75 -30.69 9.26
N ALA A 253 -16.25 -31.82 9.75
CA ALA A 253 -15.44 -33.01 10.04
C ALA A 253 -15.41 -34.06 8.89
N HIS A 254 -16.32 -33.92 7.92
CA HIS A 254 -16.62 -34.93 6.89
C HIS A 254 -16.32 -34.43 5.47
N GLU A 255 -15.95 -35.36 4.59
CA GLU A 255 -15.91 -35.21 3.14
C GLU A 255 -17.33 -35.34 2.54
N PRO A 256 -17.56 -34.87 1.30
CA PRO A 256 -18.80 -35.09 0.54
C PRO A 256 -19.36 -36.52 0.53
N ASN A 257 -18.50 -37.54 0.57
CA ASN A 257 -18.91 -38.96 0.63
C ASN A 257 -19.22 -39.46 2.06
N GLY A 258 -19.24 -38.58 3.06
CA GLY A 258 -19.44 -38.92 4.47
C GLY A 258 -18.23 -39.53 5.18
N SER A 259 -17.09 -39.73 4.49
CA SER A 259 -15.86 -40.20 5.12
C SER A 259 -15.16 -39.09 5.90
N GLY A 260 -14.26 -39.45 6.82
CA GLY A 260 -13.51 -38.49 7.62
C GLY A 260 -12.31 -37.83 6.91
N GLY A 261 -12.12 -38.01 5.60
CA GLY A 261 -10.92 -37.57 4.89
C GLY A 261 -9.67 -38.41 5.19
N ASN A 262 -8.51 -37.94 4.74
CA ASN A 262 -7.24 -38.67 4.81
C ASN A 262 -6.41 -38.25 6.03
N SER A 263 -6.15 -39.19 6.95
CA SER A 263 -5.43 -38.94 8.22
C SER A 263 -5.97 -37.72 8.98
N GLY A 264 -7.29 -37.57 9.01
CA GLY A 264 -7.99 -36.45 9.66
C GLY A 264 -8.15 -35.19 8.80
N ASN A 265 -7.55 -35.12 7.62
CA ASN A 265 -7.61 -33.92 6.76
C ASN A 265 -8.65 -34.10 5.66
N LEU A 266 -9.51 -33.10 5.46
CA LEU A 266 -10.37 -33.04 4.28
C LEU A 266 -9.52 -32.77 3.02
N THR A 267 -9.93 -33.34 1.89
CA THR A 267 -9.17 -33.38 0.63
C THR A 267 -9.99 -32.95 -0.58
N SER A 268 -11.32 -33.05 -0.51
CA SER A 268 -12.21 -32.52 -1.55
C SER A 268 -12.15 -30.99 -1.65
N SER A 269 -12.23 -30.45 -2.87
CA SER A 269 -12.25 -29.01 -3.09
C SER A 269 -13.47 -28.35 -2.48
N SER A 270 -13.34 -27.13 -1.97
CA SER A 270 -14.50 -26.30 -1.60
C SER A 270 -15.37 -25.89 -2.81
N LEU A 271 -14.92 -26.16 -4.04
CA LEU A 271 -15.72 -26.08 -5.27
C LEU A 271 -16.42 -27.41 -5.65
N SER A 272 -16.12 -28.54 -4.98
CA SER A 272 -16.84 -29.81 -5.19
C SER A 272 -18.33 -29.63 -4.87
N ARG A 273 -19.21 -30.27 -5.65
CA ARG A 273 -20.65 -29.93 -5.68
C ARG A 273 -21.32 -29.93 -4.31
N SER A 274 -21.10 -30.95 -3.47
CA SER A 274 -21.70 -31.05 -2.14
C SER A 274 -21.18 -29.99 -1.16
N ASN A 275 -19.90 -29.59 -1.28
CA ASN A 275 -19.33 -28.50 -0.49
C ASN A 275 -19.91 -27.14 -0.94
N TRP A 276 -20.00 -26.92 -2.25
CA TRP A 276 -20.51 -25.68 -2.86
C TRP A 276 -21.99 -25.41 -2.54
N GLU A 277 -22.78 -26.45 -2.29
CA GLU A 277 -24.18 -26.31 -1.87
C GLU A 277 -24.36 -25.85 -0.42
N GLN A 278 -23.30 -25.85 0.41
CA GLN A 278 -23.32 -25.27 1.77
C GLN A 278 -22.82 -23.82 1.83
N ARG A 279 -22.55 -23.19 0.68
CA ARG A 279 -21.93 -21.86 0.62
C ARG A 279 -22.83 -20.74 1.14
N ILE A 280 -22.22 -19.78 1.81
CA ILE A 280 -22.83 -18.52 2.23
C ILE A 280 -22.29 -17.41 1.32
N ALA A 281 -23.10 -16.94 0.36
CA ALA A 281 -22.72 -15.88 -0.57
C ALA A 281 -23.16 -14.49 -0.07
N PHE A 282 -22.25 -13.53 0.00
CA PHE A 282 -22.48 -12.13 0.35
C PHE A 282 -22.28 -11.27 -0.89
N ARG A 283 -23.29 -10.47 -1.27
CA ARG A 283 -23.17 -9.53 -2.38
C ARG A 283 -22.24 -8.38 -1.98
N LEU A 284 -21.41 -7.94 -2.92
CA LEU A 284 -20.46 -6.85 -2.80
C LEU A 284 -20.83 -5.79 -3.86
N ASP A 285 -21.34 -4.65 -3.40
CA ASP A 285 -21.63 -3.48 -4.24
C ASP A 285 -20.41 -2.54 -4.23
N PHE A 286 -19.63 -2.57 -5.31
CA PHE A 286 -18.44 -1.73 -5.50
C PHE A 286 -18.80 -0.29 -5.90
N GLN A 287 -17.93 0.67 -5.56
CA GLN A 287 -17.90 1.96 -6.27
C GLN A 287 -17.55 1.70 -7.74
N PRO A 288 -18.03 2.52 -8.70
CA PRO A 288 -17.57 2.41 -10.08
C PRO A 288 -16.06 2.69 -10.13
N VAL A 289 -15.29 1.83 -10.79
CA VAL A 289 -13.86 2.08 -11.06
C VAL A 289 -13.72 3.37 -11.88
N GLU A 290 -14.46 3.48 -12.98
CA GLU A 290 -14.49 4.67 -13.82
C GLU A 290 -15.33 5.80 -13.21
N ASP A 291 -14.75 6.97 -13.07
CA ASP A 291 -15.38 8.17 -12.49
C ASP A 291 -16.63 8.67 -13.22
N GLY A 292 -16.84 8.25 -14.47
CA GLY A 292 -17.90 8.81 -15.32
C GLY A 292 -17.59 10.23 -15.80
N CYS A 293 -16.32 10.62 -15.74
CA CYS A 293 -15.80 11.78 -16.46
C CYS A 293 -16.10 11.66 -17.96
N ASP A 294 -16.50 12.78 -18.56
CA ASP A 294 -16.47 12.94 -20.00
C ASP A 294 -15.01 12.87 -20.49
N ALA A 295 -14.74 11.98 -21.44
CA ALA A 295 -13.40 11.72 -21.96
C ALA A 295 -12.86 12.87 -22.82
N ASP A 296 -13.75 13.66 -23.42
CA ASP A 296 -13.39 14.81 -24.24
C ASP A 296 -13.01 16.05 -23.40
N LYS A 297 -13.09 15.98 -22.05
CA LYS A 297 -12.61 17.05 -21.17
C LYS A 297 -11.07 17.10 -21.17
N PRO A 298 -10.47 18.27 -21.42
CA PRO A 298 -9.02 18.45 -21.32
C PRO A 298 -8.51 18.14 -19.91
N GLU A 299 -7.28 17.62 -19.84
CA GLU A 299 -6.65 17.19 -18.59
C GLU A 299 -5.96 18.35 -17.84
N ARG A 300 -5.81 18.20 -16.53
CA ARG A 300 -4.98 19.03 -15.66
C ARG A 300 -4.19 18.14 -14.71
N GLU A 301 -2.89 18.03 -14.95
CA GLU A 301 -2.02 17.18 -14.15
C GLU A 301 -1.68 17.81 -12.79
N ILE A 302 -1.84 17.00 -11.75
CA ILE A 302 -1.32 17.22 -10.41
C ILE A 302 -0.20 16.19 -10.19
N VAL A 303 0.95 16.58 -9.66
CA VAL A 303 2.11 15.68 -9.46
C VAL A 303 2.51 15.60 -7.99
N GLY A 304 3.11 14.50 -7.55
CA GLY A 304 3.94 14.48 -6.33
C GLY A 304 3.62 13.39 -5.32
N SER A 305 3.65 13.76 -4.04
CA SER A 305 3.75 12.84 -2.89
C SER A 305 2.74 11.69 -2.91
N GLU A 306 3.23 10.47 -2.70
CA GLU A 306 2.41 9.27 -2.48
C GLU A 306 1.39 9.45 -1.35
N LEU A 307 1.73 10.25 -0.33
CA LEU A 307 0.84 10.51 0.80
C LEU A 307 -0.42 11.28 0.37
N ALA A 308 -0.50 11.80 -0.86
CA ALA A 308 -1.68 12.43 -1.42
C ALA A 308 -2.56 11.50 -2.29
N THR A 309 -2.04 10.35 -2.73
CA THR A 309 -2.61 9.55 -3.83
C THR A 309 -4.09 9.19 -3.61
N ASP A 310 -4.43 8.58 -2.48
CA ASP A 310 -5.81 8.14 -2.21
C ASP A 310 -6.78 9.33 -1.99
N ALA A 311 -6.32 10.44 -1.39
CA ALA A 311 -7.13 11.65 -1.24
C ALA A 311 -7.42 12.34 -2.59
N VAL A 312 -6.40 12.55 -3.42
CA VAL A 312 -6.57 13.19 -4.74
C VAL A 312 -7.43 12.33 -5.66
N THR A 313 -7.17 11.02 -5.70
CA THR A 313 -7.95 10.06 -6.51
C THR A 313 -9.42 10.04 -6.09
N SER A 314 -9.72 10.13 -4.79
CA SER A 314 -11.12 10.29 -4.33
C SER A 314 -11.75 11.59 -4.84
N TRP A 315 -11.02 12.72 -4.79
CA TRP A 315 -11.56 14.03 -5.17
C TRP A 315 -11.73 14.24 -6.69
N GLN A 316 -10.97 13.53 -7.52
CA GLN A 316 -10.97 13.68 -8.99
C GLN A 316 -12.38 13.61 -9.59
N SER A 317 -13.23 12.68 -9.14
CA SER A 317 -14.56 12.45 -9.72
C SER A 317 -15.48 13.66 -9.56
N GLU A 318 -15.51 14.25 -8.36
CA GLU A 318 -16.37 15.40 -8.04
C GLU A 318 -15.82 16.70 -8.63
N LEU A 319 -14.49 16.86 -8.64
CA LEU A 319 -13.81 17.96 -9.33
C LEU A 319 -14.04 17.94 -10.84
N CYS A 320 -14.05 16.75 -11.44
CA CYS A 320 -14.35 16.50 -12.85
C CYS A 320 -15.84 16.70 -13.18
N ARG A 321 -16.74 16.31 -12.27
CA ARG A 321 -18.20 16.52 -12.42
C ARG A 321 -18.57 18.00 -12.39
N THR A 322 -17.88 18.81 -11.60
CA THR A 322 -18.17 20.23 -11.38
C THR A 322 -17.32 21.20 -12.18
N GLY A 323 -16.14 20.77 -12.66
CA GLY A 323 -15.20 21.59 -13.45
C GLY A 323 -15.29 21.38 -14.97
N THR A 324 -14.55 22.20 -15.71
CA THR A 324 -14.35 22.09 -17.17
C THR A 324 -13.27 21.06 -17.54
N HIS A 325 -12.34 20.77 -16.63
CA HIS A 325 -11.21 19.88 -16.83
C HIS A 325 -11.36 18.58 -16.02
N ARG A 326 -10.75 17.50 -16.50
CA ARG A 326 -10.47 16.28 -15.73
C ARG A 326 -9.10 16.44 -15.06
N PHE A 327 -9.03 16.34 -13.73
CA PHE A 327 -7.73 16.29 -13.07
C PHE A 327 -7.15 14.88 -13.19
N THR A 328 -5.86 14.80 -13.48
CA THR A 328 -5.05 13.57 -13.40
C THR A 328 -4.06 13.69 -12.25
N PHE A 329 -3.56 12.57 -11.73
CA PHE A 329 -2.57 12.55 -10.66
C PHE A 329 -1.42 11.61 -11.00
N SER A 330 -0.21 12.15 -10.95
CA SER A 330 1.05 11.44 -11.22
C SER A 330 1.87 11.36 -9.94
N GLN A 331 1.94 10.18 -9.33
CA GLN A 331 2.79 9.94 -8.16
C GLN A 331 4.27 10.09 -8.55
N ASN A 332 5.00 10.96 -7.86
CA ASN A 332 6.41 11.28 -8.12
C ASN A 332 7.09 11.77 -6.83
N SER A 333 8.41 11.92 -6.84
CA SER A 333 9.14 12.46 -5.69
C SER A 333 8.66 13.87 -5.31
N GLU A 334 8.66 14.21 -4.02
CA GLU A 334 8.31 15.57 -3.60
C GLU A 334 9.30 16.62 -4.13
N GLN A 335 10.52 16.22 -4.50
CA GLN A 335 11.46 17.10 -5.20
C GLN A 335 10.95 17.48 -6.60
N ALA A 336 10.56 16.52 -7.43
CA ALA A 336 9.99 16.81 -8.75
C ALA A 336 8.72 17.67 -8.65
N ALA A 337 7.90 17.46 -7.61
CA ALA A 337 6.74 18.30 -7.33
C ALA A 337 7.10 19.73 -6.87
N ARG A 338 8.19 19.92 -6.11
CA ARG A 338 8.73 21.26 -5.81
C ARG A 338 9.25 21.95 -7.07
N GLU A 339 9.98 21.24 -7.92
CA GLU A 339 10.56 21.78 -9.15
C GLU A 339 9.48 22.21 -10.14
N ALA A 340 8.42 21.41 -10.33
CA ALA A 340 7.26 21.78 -11.12
C ALA A 340 6.52 23.02 -10.58
N ALA A 341 6.47 23.20 -9.24
CA ALA A 341 5.83 24.35 -8.62
C ALA A 341 6.67 25.64 -8.71
N THR A 342 8.00 25.58 -8.61
CA THR A 342 8.90 26.75 -8.62
C THR A 342 9.39 27.16 -10.02
N SER A 343 9.51 26.19 -10.92
CA SER A 343 10.12 26.37 -12.25
C SER A 343 9.20 25.82 -13.37
N PRO A 344 7.93 26.27 -13.46
CA PRO A 344 6.99 25.72 -14.42
C PRO A 344 7.42 26.01 -15.86
N ALA A 345 7.46 24.96 -16.67
CA ALA A 345 7.55 25.02 -18.13
C ALA A 345 6.16 24.90 -18.77
N ASP A 346 6.03 25.26 -20.05
CA ASP A 346 4.76 25.19 -20.81
C ASP A 346 4.11 23.79 -20.81
N SER A 347 4.90 22.73 -20.60
CA SER A 347 4.47 21.33 -20.51
C SER A 347 4.48 20.74 -19.10
N SER A 348 4.72 21.55 -18.05
CA SER A 348 4.78 21.07 -16.67
C SER A 348 3.41 21.00 -16.00
N SER A 349 3.23 20.03 -15.09
CA SER A 349 2.10 19.97 -14.17
C SER A 349 2.08 21.20 -13.25
N GLY A 350 1.00 21.98 -13.32
CA GLY A 350 0.92 23.28 -12.60
C GLY A 350 0.60 23.19 -11.10
N LEU A 351 0.49 21.98 -10.53
CA LEU A 351 0.25 21.78 -9.11
C LEU A 351 1.08 20.61 -8.58
N GLY A 352 2.11 20.92 -7.78
CA GLY A 352 2.91 19.93 -7.08
C GLY A 352 2.38 19.69 -5.66
N LEU A 353 2.32 18.43 -5.22
CA LEU A 353 1.96 18.06 -3.86
C LEU A 353 3.22 17.66 -3.09
N THR A 354 3.57 18.43 -2.06
CA THR A 354 4.85 18.35 -1.34
C THR A 354 4.64 18.21 0.17
N LEU A 355 5.66 17.71 0.88
CA LEU A 355 5.69 17.66 2.34
C LEU A 355 6.60 18.77 2.89
N GLU A 356 7.82 18.89 2.36
CA GLU A 356 8.67 20.06 2.58
C GLU A 356 8.35 21.20 1.59
N PRO A 357 8.49 22.48 1.97
CA PRO A 357 8.07 23.63 1.16
C PRO A 357 8.82 23.73 -0.18
N ALA A 358 8.07 24.00 -1.24
CA ALA A 358 8.63 24.44 -2.53
C ALA A 358 9.22 25.85 -2.38
N GLN A 359 10.55 25.94 -2.21
CA GLN A 359 11.29 27.19 -2.08
C GLN A 359 11.78 27.66 -3.45
N ALA A 360 11.15 28.72 -3.95
CA ALA A 360 11.50 29.33 -5.23
C ALA A 360 12.78 30.18 -5.09
N PRO A 361 13.76 30.11 -6.01
CA PRO A 361 14.96 30.96 -5.99
C PRO A 361 14.66 32.46 -5.96
N GLU A 362 15.59 33.28 -5.46
CA GLU A 362 15.43 34.74 -5.45
C GLU A 362 15.26 35.26 -6.89
N GLY A 363 14.21 36.05 -7.13
CA GLY A 363 13.84 36.57 -8.46
C GLY A 363 13.01 35.62 -9.33
N SER A 364 12.65 34.42 -8.85
CA SER A 364 11.70 33.52 -9.53
C SER A 364 10.23 33.76 -9.10
N PRO A 365 9.24 33.21 -9.81
CA PRO A 365 7.82 33.47 -9.54
C PRO A 365 7.38 33.06 -8.13
N PRO A 366 6.52 33.85 -7.45
CA PRO A 366 5.98 33.47 -6.14
C PRO A 366 5.16 32.17 -6.20
N VAL A 367 5.44 31.24 -5.28
CA VAL A 367 4.69 29.99 -5.11
C VAL A 367 3.75 30.13 -3.92
N VAL A 368 2.49 29.72 -4.08
CA VAL A 368 1.55 29.54 -2.96
C VAL A 368 1.68 28.15 -2.37
N HIS A 369 1.38 27.99 -1.08
CA HIS A 369 1.32 26.69 -0.41
C HIS A 369 0.02 26.55 0.39
N ALA A 370 -0.81 25.61 -0.02
CA ALA A 370 -2.11 25.34 0.59
C ALA A 370 -2.13 23.96 1.26
N PRO A 371 -2.33 23.84 2.58
CA PRO A 371 -2.47 22.53 3.22
C PRO A 371 -3.75 21.84 2.71
N VAL A 372 -3.64 20.59 2.21
CA VAL A 372 -4.77 19.85 1.63
C VAL A 372 -5.16 18.60 2.44
N ALA A 373 -4.21 17.95 3.13
CA ALA A 373 -4.50 16.82 4.01
C ALA A 373 -3.47 16.71 5.16
N VAL A 374 -3.87 16.10 6.28
CA VAL A 374 -2.95 15.57 7.30
C VAL A 374 -2.87 14.07 7.12
N SER A 375 -1.65 13.53 7.06
CA SER A 375 -1.37 12.09 6.92
C SER A 375 -0.14 11.72 7.74
N GLY A 376 0.30 10.47 7.69
CA GLY A 376 1.52 10.03 8.35
C GLY A 376 1.97 8.65 7.86
N LEU A 377 3.23 8.34 8.14
CA LEU A 377 3.77 7.00 7.93
C LEU A 377 3.52 6.13 9.16
N THR A 378 3.25 4.85 8.96
CA THR A 378 3.13 3.89 10.06
C THR A 378 3.82 2.57 9.76
N ILE A 379 4.10 1.82 10.82
CA ILE A 379 4.57 0.44 10.70
C ILE A 379 3.34 -0.45 10.64
N GLY A 380 2.83 -0.66 9.42
CA GLY A 380 1.72 -1.56 9.16
C GLY A 380 2.18 -3.01 9.28
N PHE A 381 1.40 -3.86 9.95
CA PHE A 381 1.75 -5.26 10.17
C PHE A 381 0.58 -6.24 10.05
N VAL A 382 0.93 -7.48 9.68
CA VAL A 382 0.14 -8.70 9.89
C VAL A 382 1.07 -9.75 10.47
N TRP A 383 0.89 -10.07 11.74
CA TRP A 383 1.79 -10.95 12.47
C TRP A 383 1.00 -11.97 13.28
N MET A 384 0.95 -13.20 12.77
CA MET A 384 0.41 -14.37 13.45
C MET A 384 1.54 -15.09 14.21
N TYR A 385 1.27 -15.58 15.42
CA TYR A 385 2.24 -16.36 16.18
C TYR A 385 1.60 -17.53 16.95
N PRO A 386 2.30 -18.69 17.06
CA PRO A 386 1.79 -19.85 17.75
C PRO A 386 1.88 -19.68 19.27
N LYS A 387 0.79 -19.22 19.90
CA LYS A 387 0.75 -18.98 21.35
C LYS A 387 0.70 -20.31 22.11
N PRO A 388 1.61 -20.57 23.08
CA PRO A 388 1.50 -21.73 23.95
C PRO A 388 0.27 -21.62 24.86
N THR A 389 -0.64 -22.59 24.78
CA THR A 389 -1.91 -22.62 25.54
C THR A 389 -1.86 -23.48 26.81
N GLY A 390 -0.75 -24.20 27.03
CA GLY A 390 -0.53 -25.09 28.17
C GLY A 390 0.11 -26.42 27.75
N GLN A 391 0.50 -27.27 28.72
CA GLN A 391 0.94 -28.63 28.40
C GLN A 391 -0.26 -29.47 27.94
N GLY A 392 -0.16 -30.05 26.74
CA GLY A 392 -1.24 -30.84 26.12
C GLY A 392 -2.36 -30.01 25.48
N ALA A 393 -2.29 -28.68 25.53
CA ALA A 393 -3.18 -27.79 24.82
C ALA A 393 -2.57 -27.34 23.48
N GLU A 394 -3.42 -26.98 22.53
CA GLU A 394 -3.04 -26.87 21.12
C GLU A 394 -2.36 -25.53 20.77
N ARG A 395 -1.39 -25.57 19.86
CA ARG A 395 -0.88 -24.37 19.18
C ARG A 395 -1.97 -23.85 18.22
N ALA A 396 -2.75 -22.89 18.70
CA ALA A 396 -3.45 -21.97 17.82
C ALA A 396 -2.48 -20.84 17.45
N ASP A 397 -2.32 -20.58 16.16
CA ASP A 397 -1.71 -19.33 15.70
C ASP A 397 -2.70 -18.19 15.97
N VAL A 398 -2.26 -17.15 16.69
CA VAL A 398 -3.08 -15.98 17.04
C VAL A 398 -2.43 -14.70 16.54
N PRO A 399 -3.21 -13.66 16.17
CA PRO A 399 -2.65 -12.39 15.76
C PRO A 399 -2.05 -11.65 16.95
N VAL A 400 -0.88 -11.04 16.74
CA VAL A 400 -0.42 -9.88 17.51
C VAL A 400 -1.47 -8.78 17.35
N ARG A 401 -1.98 -8.25 18.48
CA ARG A 401 -3.05 -7.21 18.49
C ARG A 401 -2.51 -5.80 18.76
N GLU A 402 -1.46 -5.70 19.57
CA GLU A 402 -0.69 -4.48 19.87
C GLU A 402 0.78 -4.76 19.56
N LEU A 403 1.50 -3.77 19.02
CA LEU A 403 2.93 -3.86 18.72
C LEU A 403 3.59 -2.52 19.08
N ARG A 404 4.66 -2.52 19.86
CA ARG A 404 5.37 -1.33 20.35
C ARG A 404 6.81 -1.32 19.83
N LEU A 405 7.17 -0.24 19.13
CA LEU A 405 8.49 -0.06 18.52
C LEU A 405 9.08 1.31 18.89
N ASN A 406 10.36 1.32 19.22
CA ASN A 406 11.11 2.55 19.48
C ASN A 406 12.11 2.84 18.34
N GLN A 407 12.75 4.00 18.41
CA GLN A 407 13.70 4.47 17.40
C GLN A 407 14.90 3.53 17.20
N ARG A 408 15.40 2.87 18.27
CA ARG A 408 16.54 1.95 18.16
C ARG A 408 16.15 0.63 17.50
N LEU A 409 14.96 0.09 17.75
CA LEU A 409 14.45 -1.10 17.05
C LEU A 409 14.26 -0.82 15.55
N LEU A 410 13.74 0.36 15.18
CA LEU A 410 13.67 0.76 13.77
C LEU A 410 15.07 0.93 13.15
N ALA A 411 16.02 1.52 13.86
CA ALA A 411 17.41 1.58 13.42
C ALA A 411 17.98 0.18 13.16
N LYS A 412 17.87 -0.74 14.14
CA LYS A 412 18.38 -2.12 14.06
C LYS A 412 17.87 -2.90 12.83
N VAL A 413 16.59 -2.77 12.47
CA VAL A 413 16.04 -3.46 11.28
C VAL A 413 16.39 -2.74 9.98
N LEU A 414 16.32 -1.40 9.92
CA LEU A 414 16.65 -0.65 8.70
C LEU A 414 18.15 -0.73 8.35
N THR A 415 19.04 -0.87 9.35
CA THR A 415 20.47 -1.14 9.12
C THR A 415 20.80 -2.62 8.93
N GLN A 416 19.81 -3.48 8.58
CA GLN A 416 19.96 -4.94 8.40
C GLN A 416 20.89 -5.59 9.43
N SER A 417 20.70 -5.25 10.71
CA SER A 417 21.59 -5.69 11.79
C SER A 417 21.09 -6.99 12.45
N TYR A 418 19.85 -7.39 12.18
CA TYR A 418 19.34 -8.73 12.44
C TYR A 418 19.79 -9.69 11.33
N ALA A 419 20.26 -10.90 11.70
CA ALA A 419 20.86 -11.84 10.73
C ALA A 419 19.89 -12.34 9.65
N ASP A 420 18.61 -12.50 9.98
CA ASP A 420 17.61 -13.02 9.06
C ASP A 420 17.26 -12.02 7.95
N SER A 421 17.63 -10.75 8.09
CA SER A 421 17.56 -9.76 7.01
C SER A 421 18.69 -9.89 5.97
N LEU A 422 19.60 -10.87 6.12
CA LEU A 422 20.75 -11.14 5.25
C LEU A 422 20.90 -12.62 4.85
N VAL A 423 20.57 -13.56 5.73
CA VAL A 423 20.59 -15.01 5.46
C VAL A 423 19.44 -15.72 6.17
N PRO A 424 18.79 -16.75 5.60
CA PRO A 424 17.71 -17.47 6.27
C PRO A 424 18.13 -18.05 7.62
N THR A 425 17.18 -18.10 8.56
CA THR A 425 17.17 -18.80 9.86
C THR A 425 18.12 -20.01 9.97
N ARG A 426 18.11 -20.93 8.99
CA ARG A 426 18.89 -22.19 9.05
C ARG A 426 20.33 -22.11 8.55
N GLU A 427 20.74 -20.98 7.97
CA GLU A 427 22.09 -20.76 7.43
C GLU A 427 23.00 -20.05 8.44
N SER A 428 24.32 -20.07 8.23
CA SER A 428 25.30 -19.49 9.15
C SER A 428 25.24 -17.95 9.16
N VAL A 429 25.10 -17.36 10.36
CA VAL A 429 25.16 -15.90 10.56
C VAL A 429 26.53 -15.36 10.09
N PRO A 430 26.59 -14.32 9.24
CA PRO A 430 27.86 -13.75 8.78
C PRO A 430 28.69 -13.14 9.91
N ASP A 431 29.99 -13.41 9.95
CA ASP A 431 30.94 -12.97 11.00
C ASP A 431 30.83 -11.47 11.35
N ARG A 432 30.62 -10.62 10.34
CA ARG A 432 30.46 -9.17 10.49
C ARG A 432 29.36 -8.79 11.49
N ILE A 433 28.28 -9.55 11.56
CA ILE A 433 27.16 -9.37 12.52
C ILE A 433 27.04 -10.50 13.56
N ALA A 434 27.96 -11.47 13.59
CA ALA A 434 27.95 -12.55 14.57
C ALA A 434 27.86 -12.02 16.02
N GLY A 435 26.96 -12.62 16.81
CA GLY A 435 26.59 -12.18 18.17
C GLY A 435 25.29 -11.37 18.24
N ASN A 436 24.77 -10.84 17.13
CA ASN A 436 23.46 -10.19 17.09
C ASN A 436 22.30 -11.18 17.20
N PRO A 437 21.12 -10.77 17.71
CA PRO A 437 19.87 -11.52 17.54
C PRO A 437 19.57 -11.78 16.06
N ARG A 438 18.96 -12.92 15.73
CA ARG A 438 18.70 -13.26 14.34
C ARG A 438 17.51 -12.52 13.74
N ALA A 439 16.48 -12.27 14.53
CA ALA A 439 15.32 -11.49 14.11
C ALA A 439 14.76 -10.66 15.28
N ILE A 440 13.88 -9.69 14.98
CA ILE A 440 13.43 -8.69 15.96
C ILE A 440 12.73 -9.29 17.20
N GLY A 441 11.99 -10.40 17.08
CA GLY A 441 11.36 -11.07 18.23
C GLY A 441 12.35 -11.72 19.21
N GLN A 442 13.61 -11.93 18.80
CA GLN A 442 14.71 -12.36 19.67
C GLN A 442 15.44 -11.19 20.36
N ASP A 443 15.15 -9.95 19.98
CA ASP A 443 15.78 -8.79 20.59
C ASP A 443 15.24 -8.57 22.02
N PRO A 444 16.09 -8.59 23.06
CA PRO A 444 15.63 -8.35 24.43
C PRO A 444 15.01 -6.95 24.63
N GLU A 445 15.34 -5.98 23.78
CA GLU A 445 14.68 -4.67 23.75
C GLU A 445 13.23 -4.79 23.28
N PHE A 446 12.99 -5.53 22.18
CA PHE A 446 11.65 -5.77 21.64
C PHE A 446 10.79 -6.54 22.64
N GLN A 447 11.33 -7.60 23.24
CA GLN A 447 10.65 -8.42 24.26
C GLN A 447 10.27 -7.59 25.49
N LYS A 448 11.17 -6.68 25.93
CA LYS A 448 10.91 -5.77 27.05
C LYS A 448 9.80 -4.75 26.76
N LEU A 449 9.65 -4.29 25.51
CA LEU A 449 8.59 -3.37 25.11
C LEU A 449 7.24 -4.06 24.86
N ASN A 450 7.24 -5.37 24.55
CA ASN A 450 6.07 -6.15 24.16
C ASN A 450 5.81 -7.36 25.09
N PRO A 451 5.63 -7.14 26.41
CA PRO A 451 5.40 -8.23 27.36
C PRO A 451 4.07 -8.97 27.06
N GLY A 452 4.10 -10.30 27.09
CA GLY A 452 2.94 -11.16 26.80
C GLY A 452 2.83 -11.65 25.34
N LEU A 453 3.76 -11.27 24.47
CA LEU A 453 3.99 -11.89 23.16
C LEU A 453 4.96 -13.09 23.25
N ASP A 454 4.85 -13.86 24.33
CA ASP A 454 5.73 -14.99 24.64
C ASP A 454 5.64 -16.06 23.54
N GLY A 455 6.79 -16.45 22.95
CA GLY A 455 6.86 -17.31 21.76
C GLY A 455 7.24 -16.60 20.46
N LEU A 456 7.39 -15.27 20.44
CA LEU A 456 8.03 -14.54 19.32
C LEU A 456 9.56 -14.64 19.30
N ASP A 457 10.15 -15.07 20.40
CA ASP A 457 11.57 -15.39 20.60
C ASP A 457 12.03 -16.65 19.83
N ALA A 458 11.09 -17.54 19.50
CA ALA A 458 11.35 -18.62 18.57
C ALA A 458 11.63 -18.05 17.18
N GLU A 459 12.84 -18.30 16.66
CA GLU A 459 13.40 -17.71 15.44
C GLU A 459 12.43 -17.72 14.24
N SER A 460 11.77 -18.86 14.02
CA SER A 460 10.79 -19.07 12.95
C SER A 460 9.51 -18.24 13.04
N ASN A 461 9.32 -17.42 14.09
CA ASN A 461 8.09 -16.69 14.37
C ASN A 461 8.21 -15.17 14.17
N SER A 462 9.41 -14.66 13.88
CA SER A 462 9.63 -13.26 13.50
C SER A 462 9.61 -13.06 11.98
N PRO A 463 9.23 -11.87 11.46
CA PRO A 463 9.42 -11.53 10.06
C PRO A 463 10.91 -11.33 9.72
N ILE A 464 11.26 -11.61 8.45
CA ILE A 464 12.64 -11.59 7.90
C ILE A 464 13.24 -10.17 7.91
N GLY A 465 12.41 -9.15 7.73
CA GLY A 465 12.80 -7.74 7.79
C GLY A 465 11.61 -6.80 7.67
N LEU A 466 11.89 -5.50 7.60
CA LEU A 466 10.90 -4.45 7.41
C LEU A 466 10.76 -4.13 5.92
N ALA A 467 9.54 -4.26 5.36
CA ALA A 467 9.25 -3.81 4.01
C ALA A 467 9.27 -2.28 3.92
N VAL A 468 9.82 -1.76 2.81
CA VAL A 468 10.00 -0.32 2.56
C VAL A 468 9.90 -0.05 1.05
N SER A 469 9.45 1.13 0.65
CA SER A 469 9.43 1.56 -0.75
C SER A 469 10.84 1.89 -1.27
N SER A 470 11.02 1.84 -2.60
CA SER A 470 12.28 2.18 -3.28
C SER A 470 12.48 3.66 -3.57
N ALA A 471 11.40 4.46 -3.53
CA ALA A 471 11.41 5.86 -3.95
C ALA A 471 12.08 6.80 -2.93
N ASN A 472 12.82 7.80 -3.44
CA ASN A 472 13.26 8.94 -2.65
C ASN A 472 12.05 9.81 -2.28
N SER A 473 11.86 10.07 -0.98
CA SER A 473 10.75 10.88 -0.48
C SER A 473 11.09 11.66 0.80
N ASP A 474 10.52 12.85 0.93
CA ASP A 474 10.52 13.62 2.18
C ASP A 474 9.94 12.81 3.37
N ALA A 475 9.03 11.88 3.10
CA ALA A 475 8.44 11.01 4.12
C ALA A 475 9.49 10.02 4.68
N THR A 476 10.36 9.48 3.83
CA THR A 476 11.53 8.70 4.27
C THR A 476 12.50 9.56 5.08
N ARG A 477 12.71 10.82 4.67
CA ARG A 477 13.48 11.83 5.43
C ARG A 477 12.90 12.02 6.84
N LEU A 478 11.57 11.96 6.99
CA LEU A 478 10.89 12.05 8.29
C LEU A 478 11.18 10.83 9.19
N VAL A 479 11.26 9.61 8.63
CA VAL A 479 11.65 8.41 9.40
C VAL A 479 13.09 8.52 9.89
N TRP A 480 14.01 8.99 9.06
CA TRP A 480 15.40 9.20 9.49
C TRP A 480 15.52 10.31 10.54
N LYS A 481 14.80 11.43 10.40
CA LYS A 481 14.68 12.46 11.45
C LYS A 481 14.13 11.90 12.76
N TYR A 482 13.11 11.03 12.72
CA TYR A 482 12.56 10.36 13.90
C TYR A 482 13.57 9.43 14.59
N ILE A 483 14.22 8.55 13.82
CA ILE A 483 15.24 7.64 14.34
C ILE A 483 16.41 8.42 14.95
N LEU A 484 16.89 9.44 14.23
CA LEU A 484 18.04 10.25 14.64
C LEU A 484 17.70 11.31 15.69
N ALA A 485 16.43 11.55 16.04
CA ALA A 485 16.07 12.35 17.21
C ALA A 485 16.46 11.64 18.52
N ASN A 486 16.36 10.31 18.56
CA ASN A 486 16.68 9.50 19.74
C ASN A 486 18.20 9.27 19.90
N ARG A 487 18.72 9.56 21.10
CA ARG A 487 20.15 9.41 21.43
C ARG A 487 20.65 7.97 21.30
N ASP A 488 19.91 7.02 21.85
CA ASP A 488 20.29 5.61 21.90
C ASP A 488 20.32 4.97 20.51
N ALA A 489 19.45 5.43 19.60
CA ALA A 489 19.46 5.05 18.19
C ALA A 489 20.65 5.66 17.43
N ARG A 490 20.95 6.97 17.62
CA ARG A 490 22.15 7.61 17.04
C ARG A 490 23.44 6.89 17.46
N GLU A 491 23.61 6.64 18.75
CA GLU A 491 24.80 5.97 19.27
C GLU A 491 24.92 4.53 18.72
N PHE A 492 23.80 3.81 18.57
CA PHE A 492 23.79 2.48 17.93
C PHE A 492 24.25 2.53 16.46
N ILE A 493 23.73 3.46 15.65
CA ILE A 493 24.12 3.62 14.23
C ILE A 493 25.61 3.98 14.09
N GLN A 494 26.14 4.80 15.02
CA GLN A 494 27.58 5.10 15.12
C GLN A 494 28.42 3.87 15.57
N GLY A 495 27.75 2.77 15.94
CA GLY A 495 28.33 1.48 16.28
C GLY A 495 28.76 1.34 17.72
N LYS A 496 28.15 2.09 18.64
CA LYS A 496 28.12 1.72 20.06
C LYS A 496 27.20 0.51 20.21
N THR A 497 27.67 -0.53 20.89
CA THR A 497 26.85 -1.68 21.25
C THR A 497 25.65 -1.25 22.10
N ASP A 498 24.50 -1.88 21.90
CA ASP A 498 23.32 -1.68 22.73
C ASP A 498 23.50 -2.30 24.14
N PRO A 499 22.55 -2.10 25.08
CA PRO A 499 22.64 -2.64 26.44
C PRO A 499 22.68 -4.19 26.56
N TRP A 500 22.46 -4.93 25.46
CA TRP A 500 22.33 -6.39 25.45
C TRP A 500 23.43 -7.10 24.63
N GLY A 501 24.23 -6.37 23.88
CA GLY A 501 25.36 -6.90 23.10
C GLY A 501 25.22 -6.74 21.59
N MET A 502 24.11 -6.21 21.09
CA MET A 502 23.87 -6.04 19.65
C MET A 502 24.69 -4.87 19.08
N LYS A 503 25.32 -5.11 17.94
CA LYS A 503 26.07 -4.13 17.13
C LYS A 503 25.33 -3.80 15.84
N VAL A 504 25.49 -2.59 15.32
CA VAL A 504 25.07 -2.25 13.96
C VAL A 504 25.88 -3.06 12.94
N ASN A 505 25.25 -3.39 11.81
CA ASN A 505 25.93 -3.95 10.64
C ASN A 505 27.00 -2.96 10.14
N PRO A 506 28.28 -3.35 10.02
CA PRO A 506 29.37 -2.43 9.68
C PRO A 506 29.22 -1.79 8.30
N GLU A 507 28.47 -2.37 7.37
CA GLU A 507 28.23 -1.78 6.04
C GLU A 507 27.49 -0.44 6.13
N TYR A 508 26.66 -0.26 7.17
CA TYR A 508 25.91 0.96 7.46
C TYR A 508 26.70 1.99 8.28
N LYS A 509 27.93 1.67 8.71
CA LYS A 509 28.84 2.60 9.38
C LYS A 509 29.70 3.44 8.44
N LYS A 510 29.63 3.18 7.13
CA LYS A 510 30.38 3.93 6.12
C LYS A 510 29.88 5.37 6.07
N GLU A 511 30.80 6.31 5.87
CA GLU A 511 30.48 7.74 5.83
C GLU A 511 29.45 8.03 4.71
N GLY A 512 28.46 8.87 5.03
CA GLY A 512 27.37 9.23 4.10
C GLY A 512 26.24 8.22 3.93
N VAL A 513 26.31 7.00 4.50
CA VAL A 513 25.23 6.00 4.34
C VAL A 513 23.97 6.35 5.13
N ILE A 514 24.10 6.97 6.31
CA ILE A 514 22.98 7.43 7.14
C ILE A 514 23.17 8.90 7.53
N SER A 515 22.17 9.73 7.28
CA SER A 515 22.11 11.14 7.69
C SER A 515 20.67 11.57 8.02
N ASP A 516 20.50 12.78 8.53
CA ASP A 516 19.21 13.47 8.72
C ASP A 516 18.63 14.07 7.42
N SER A 517 19.48 14.19 6.39
CA SER A 517 19.11 14.61 5.03
C SER A 517 18.67 13.46 4.12
N LEU A 518 18.94 12.21 4.50
CA LEU A 518 18.66 11.00 3.73
C LEU A 518 17.16 10.80 3.44
N ASP A 519 16.78 10.63 2.17
CA ASP A 519 15.38 10.46 1.73
C ASP A 519 15.07 9.10 1.07
N TYR A 520 15.96 8.11 1.19
CA TYR A 520 15.70 6.72 0.79
C TYR A 520 16.12 5.74 1.90
N TYR A 521 15.76 4.46 1.75
CA TYR A 521 16.12 3.40 2.70
C TYR A 521 17.30 2.57 2.16
N PRO A 522 18.56 2.90 2.46
CA PRO A 522 19.71 2.17 1.92
C PRO A 522 19.64 0.67 2.25
N LYS A 523 19.87 -0.17 1.25
CA LYS A 523 20.19 -1.61 1.40
C LYS A 523 21.71 -1.77 1.29
N ALA A 524 22.44 -1.20 2.24
CA ALA A 524 23.89 -1.00 2.12
C ALA A 524 24.73 -2.28 2.17
N ASP A 525 24.19 -3.38 2.71
CA ASP A 525 24.87 -4.67 2.78
C ASP A 525 24.57 -5.52 1.54
N LEU A 526 25.34 -5.25 0.49
CA LEU A 526 25.34 -5.99 -0.77
C LEU A 526 26.34 -7.16 -0.76
N THR A 527 26.72 -7.68 0.42
CA THR A 527 27.66 -8.82 0.48
C THR A 527 27.00 -10.07 -0.14
N PRO A 528 27.58 -10.68 -1.18
CA PRO A 528 27.04 -11.89 -1.79
C PRO A 528 27.07 -13.07 -0.81
N THR A 529 26.03 -13.88 -0.88
CA THR A 529 25.92 -15.20 -0.23
C THR A 529 25.63 -16.23 -1.31
N GLU A 530 26.60 -17.13 -1.54
CA GLU A 530 26.47 -18.19 -2.54
C GLU A 530 25.53 -19.30 -2.07
N LEU A 531 24.73 -19.82 -3.00
CA LEU A 531 23.67 -20.79 -2.77
C LEU A 531 23.72 -21.87 -3.86
N ALA A 532 24.16 -23.06 -3.50
CA ALA A 532 24.17 -24.22 -4.38
C ALA A 532 22.75 -24.75 -4.60
N CYS A 533 22.21 -24.59 -5.82
CA CYS A 533 20.92 -25.15 -6.22
C CYS A 533 21.05 -26.62 -6.64
N THR A 534 22.20 -26.99 -7.22
CA THR A 534 22.58 -28.37 -7.56
C THR A 534 24.10 -28.52 -7.45
N GLU A 535 24.64 -29.73 -7.67
CA GLU A 535 26.09 -29.98 -7.77
C GLU A 535 26.81 -29.17 -8.87
N THR A 536 26.08 -28.56 -9.81
CA THR A 536 26.64 -27.84 -10.97
C THR A 536 26.00 -26.46 -11.21
N VAL A 537 25.14 -26.00 -10.30
CA VAL A 537 24.44 -24.71 -10.42
C VAL A 537 24.45 -24.00 -9.08
N GLU A 538 25.19 -22.90 -9.03
CA GLU A 538 25.28 -21.97 -7.90
C GLU A 538 24.61 -20.64 -8.31
N LEU A 539 23.91 -20.02 -7.37
CA LEU A 539 23.37 -18.67 -7.49
C LEU A 539 23.86 -17.82 -6.31
N SER A 540 24.08 -16.53 -6.54
CA SER A 540 24.42 -15.58 -5.46
C SER A 540 23.21 -14.72 -5.11
N ARG A 541 23.03 -14.41 -3.82
CA ARG A 541 22.00 -13.49 -3.31
C ARG A 541 22.56 -12.51 -2.29
N THR A 542 21.86 -11.40 -2.07
CA THR A 542 22.23 -10.31 -1.16
C THR A 542 21.16 -10.05 -0.10
N GLY A 543 21.42 -9.11 0.83
CA GLY A 543 20.40 -8.60 1.75
C GLY A 543 19.20 -7.95 1.04
N GLN A 544 19.36 -7.46 -0.19
CA GLN A 544 18.25 -6.92 -0.98
C GLN A 544 17.33 -8.04 -1.50
N ASP A 545 17.86 -9.23 -1.81
CA ASP A 545 17.04 -10.38 -2.22
C ASP A 545 16.28 -10.99 -1.03
N MET A 546 16.87 -10.92 0.17
CA MET A 546 16.21 -11.31 1.42
C MET A 546 15.05 -10.38 1.79
N VAL A 547 15.28 -9.06 1.72
CA VAL A 547 14.31 -8.02 2.11
C VAL A 547 14.29 -6.95 1.01
N PRO A 548 13.58 -7.17 -0.10
CA PRO A 548 13.55 -6.24 -1.23
C PRO A 548 12.80 -4.95 -0.88
N TYR A 549 12.83 -4.02 -1.84
CA TYR A 549 11.94 -2.87 -1.83
C TYR A 549 10.57 -3.27 -2.40
N ALA A 550 9.51 -2.66 -1.89
CA ALA A 550 8.28 -2.48 -2.65
C ALA A 550 8.45 -1.34 -3.67
N ASN A 551 7.61 -1.32 -4.70
CA ASN A 551 7.58 -0.20 -5.67
C ASN A 551 7.23 1.13 -4.96
N ASP A 552 6.26 1.05 -4.05
CA ASP A 552 5.61 2.15 -3.35
C ASP A 552 5.01 1.62 -2.02
N MET A 553 4.50 2.51 -1.18
CA MET A 553 3.93 2.14 0.13
C MET A 553 2.58 1.43 0.02
N HIS A 554 1.79 1.74 -1.02
CA HIS A 554 0.55 1.03 -1.30
C HIS A 554 0.80 -0.47 -1.59
N ALA A 555 1.76 -0.76 -2.47
CA ALA A 555 2.22 -2.10 -2.79
C ALA A 555 2.86 -2.78 -1.57
N ALA A 556 3.60 -2.05 -0.73
CA ALA A 556 4.07 -2.57 0.55
C ALA A 556 2.89 -3.01 1.45
N ALA A 557 1.82 -2.21 1.54
CA ALA A 557 0.64 -2.54 2.34
C ALA A 557 -0.09 -3.79 1.83
N VAL A 558 -0.26 -3.93 0.51
CA VAL A 558 -0.79 -5.15 -0.14
C VAL A 558 0.09 -6.36 0.19
N ASN A 559 1.40 -6.24 0.02
CA ASN A 559 2.37 -7.31 0.27
C ASN A 559 2.37 -7.78 1.75
N ILE A 560 2.33 -6.83 2.69
CA ILE A 560 2.20 -7.12 4.13
C ILE A 560 0.87 -7.83 4.42
N ARG A 561 -0.26 -7.38 3.86
CA ARG A 561 -1.57 -8.05 3.93
C ARG A 561 -1.53 -9.47 3.34
N ARG A 562 -0.79 -9.68 2.26
CA ARG A 562 -0.62 -10.98 1.63
C ARG A 562 0.35 -11.91 2.37
N GLY A 563 1.13 -11.39 3.32
CA GLY A 563 2.12 -12.14 4.09
C GLY A 563 3.43 -12.40 3.36
N ASP A 564 3.66 -11.72 2.23
CA ASP A 564 4.79 -11.92 1.33
C ASP A 564 5.25 -10.57 0.79
N ILE A 565 6.51 -10.23 1.06
CA ILE A 565 7.14 -8.95 0.68
C ILE A 565 7.98 -9.06 -0.60
N GLY A 566 7.88 -10.17 -1.33
CA GLY A 566 8.63 -10.42 -2.57
C GLY A 566 10.03 -11.00 -2.37
N SER A 567 10.39 -11.38 -1.14
CA SER A 567 11.67 -11.98 -0.77
C SER A 567 12.04 -13.16 -1.67
N ALA A 568 13.23 -13.12 -2.30
CA ALA A 568 13.67 -14.07 -3.31
C ALA A 568 15.00 -14.75 -2.94
N PHE A 569 15.02 -15.51 -1.84
CA PHE A 569 16.26 -16.05 -1.26
C PHE A 569 16.48 -17.57 -1.47
N MET A 570 15.57 -18.26 -2.16
CA MET A 570 15.62 -19.70 -2.40
C MET A 570 15.92 -20.02 -3.86
N CYS A 571 16.62 -21.13 -4.09
CA CYS A 571 16.69 -21.75 -5.41
C CYS A 571 15.30 -22.26 -5.80
N VAL A 572 14.73 -21.73 -6.89
CA VAL A 572 13.52 -22.25 -7.51
C VAL A 572 13.78 -22.59 -8.97
N GLN A 573 13.21 -23.68 -9.45
CA GLN A 573 13.30 -24.08 -10.86
C GLN A 573 12.10 -23.51 -11.63
N GLY A 574 12.37 -22.77 -12.70
CA GLY A 574 11.35 -22.22 -13.61
C GLY A 574 10.84 -23.25 -14.63
N ASP A 575 9.80 -22.87 -15.38
CA ASP A 575 9.06 -23.75 -16.31
C ASP A 575 9.90 -24.36 -17.45
N ASN A 576 11.07 -23.78 -17.71
CA ASN A 576 12.08 -24.21 -18.69
C ASN A 576 13.25 -24.98 -18.04
N ASN A 577 13.08 -25.46 -16.81
CA ASN A 577 14.09 -26.10 -15.96
C ASN A 577 15.30 -25.22 -15.55
N ILE A 578 15.30 -23.92 -15.87
CA ILE A 578 16.36 -22.99 -15.43
C ILE A 578 16.16 -22.65 -13.94
N TRP A 579 17.24 -22.74 -13.16
CA TRP A 579 17.27 -22.28 -11.77
C TRP A 579 17.36 -20.75 -11.69
N LYS A 580 16.61 -20.17 -10.77
CA LYS A 580 16.65 -18.75 -10.44
C LYS A 580 16.45 -18.57 -8.93
N LEU A 581 16.73 -17.36 -8.45
CA LEU A 581 16.24 -16.93 -7.15
C LEU A 581 14.71 -16.79 -7.19
N GLY A 582 14.08 -17.16 -6.09
CA GLY A 582 12.64 -17.03 -5.88
C GLY A 582 12.27 -17.13 -4.41
N GLY A 583 11.04 -16.74 -4.10
CA GLY A 583 10.52 -16.79 -2.74
C GLY A 583 10.10 -18.19 -2.31
N GLY A 584 9.85 -18.30 -1.00
CA GLY A 584 9.07 -19.41 -0.48
C GLY A 584 7.62 -19.34 -0.96
N SER A 585 6.86 -20.41 -0.71
CA SER A 585 5.39 -20.35 -0.82
C SER A 585 4.84 -19.25 0.10
N ARG A 586 3.98 -18.35 -0.43
CA ARG A 586 3.19 -17.41 0.38
C ARG A 586 2.58 -18.16 1.58
N PRO A 587 2.68 -17.62 2.81
CA PRO A 587 2.13 -18.30 3.98
C PRO A 587 0.60 -18.34 3.92
N THR A 588 0.02 -19.38 4.50
CA THR A 588 -1.42 -19.37 4.81
C THR A 588 -1.76 -18.20 5.74
N VAL A 589 -3.02 -17.75 5.75
CA VAL A 589 -3.42 -16.54 6.48
C VAL A 589 -3.11 -16.62 7.98
N THR A 590 -3.20 -17.81 8.59
CA THR A 590 -2.83 -18.02 10.00
C THR A 590 -1.32 -18.04 10.26
N GLN A 591 -0.49 -17.94 9.23
CA GLN A 591 0.97 -17.99 9.30
C GLN A 591 1.66 -16.72 8.76
N GLN A 592 0.86 -15.71 8.38
CA GLN A 592 1.34 -14.42 7.87
C GLN A 592 2.12 -13.67 8.95
N ARG A 593 3.37 -13.31 8.62
CA ARG A 593 4.34 -12.65 9.51
C ARG A 593 5.13 -11.63 8.71
N GLN A 594 4.55 -10.45 8.52
CA GLN A 594 5.16 -9.32 7.80
C GLN A 594 4.83 -7.98 8.46
N TYR A 595 5.73 -7.02 8.27
CA TYR A 595 5.58 -5.63 8.68
C TYR A 595 6.41 -4.71 7.79
N GLY A 596 6.02 -3.45 7.68
CA GLY A 596 6.71 -2.48 6.83
C GLY A 596 6.26 -1.05 7.06
N ILE A 597 7.03 -0.11 6.50
CA ILE A 597 6.68 1.31 6.49
C ILE A 597 5.69 1.54 5.35
N VAL A 598 4.51 2.04 5.70
CA VAL A 598 3.40 2.34 4.78
C VAL A 598 2.76 3.67 5.16
N ASP A 599 1.97 4.28 4.28
CA ASP A 599 1.11 5.39 4.64
C ASP A 599 -0.11 4.91 5.46
N ALA A 600 -0.61 5.77 6.36
CA ALA A 600 -1.76 5.45 7.19
C ALA A 600 -3.06 5.14 6.40
N PRO A 601 -3.39 5.83 5.28
CA PRO A 601 -4.48 5.43 4.39
C PRO A 601 -4.40 3.99 3.87
N SER A 602 -3.28 3.58 3.26
CA SER A 602 -3.08 2.20 2.77
C SER A 602 -3.12 1.18 3.92
N ALA A 603 -2.60 1.53 5.10
CA ALA A 603 -2.71 0.68 6.28
C ALA A 603 -4.17 0.41 6.66
N VAL A 604 -5.02 1.45 6.75
CA VAL A 604 -6.45 1.31 7.05
C VAL A 604 -7.20 0.58 5.93
N ARG A 605 -6.95 0.95 4.66
CA ARG A 605 -7.54 0.36 3.46
C ARG A 605 -7.29 -1.15 3.37
N TYR A 606 -6.10 -1.62 3.75
CA TYR A 606 -5.78 -3.06 3.83
C TYR A 606 -5.90 -3.65 5.24
N GLN A 607 -6.64 -3.00 6.16
CA GLN A 607 -6.94 -3.49 7.53
C GLN A 607 -5.69 -3.86 8.34
N LEU A 608 -4.51 -3.31 7.99
CA LEU A 608 -3.26 -3.57 8.72
C LEU A 608 -3.40 -3.04 10.14
N LYS A 609 -2.80 -3.73 11.11
CA LYS A 609 -2.60 -3.12 12.43
C LYS A 609 -1.40 -2.18 12.33
N ALA A 610 -1.51 -1.02 12.96
CA ALA A 610 -0.42 -0.06 13.07
C ALA A 610 0.38 -0.34 14.34
N ALA A 611 1.71 -0.30 14.30
CA ALA A 611 2.50 -0.32 15.53
C ALA A 611 2.41 1.04 16.24
N ALA A 612 2.29 0.99 17.56
CA ALA A 612 2.44 2.15 18.42
C ALA A 612 3.94 2.53 18.49
N LEU A 613 4.25 3.79 18.21
CA LEU A 613 5.61 4.32 18.16
C LEU A 613 5.90 5.20 19.38
N ALA A 614 7.10 5.08 19.94
CA ALA A 614 7.55 5.92 21.04
C ALA A 614 7.66 7.39 20.61
N ASP A 615 6.93 8.29 21.25
CA ASP A 615 7.06 9.74 21.06
C ASP A 615 8.34 10.30 21.75
N ALA A 616 8.47 11.62 21.86
CA ALA A 616 9.62 12.27 22.48
C ALA A 616 9.64 12.21 24.03
N ASP A 617 8.48 12.00 24.67
CA ASP A 617 8.40 11.69 26.11
C ASP A 617 8.67 10.19 26.36
N GLY A 618 8.44 9.36 25.34
CA GLY A 618 8.65 7.91 25.32
C GLY A 618 7.35 7.10 25.43
N ASP A 619 6.19 7.74 25.34
CA ASP A 619 4.89 7.09 25.34
C ASP A 619 4.59 6.49 23.95
N PHE A 620 3.90 5.35 23.91
CA PHE A 620 3.66 4.60 22.68
C PHE A 620 2.33 5.01 22.03
N VAL A 621 2.43 5.69 20.88
CA VAL A 621 1.31 6.35 20.19
C VAL A 621 0.99 5.67 18.86
N GLU A 622 -0.30 5.45 18.57
CA GLU A 622 -0.81 4.95 17.28
C GLU A 622 -1.25 6.12 16.35
N PRO A 623 -1.30 5.92 15.02
CA PRO A 623 -1.70 6.96 14.05
C PRO A 623 -3.22 7.18 13.99
N THR A 624 -3.80 7.76 15.04
CA THR A 624 -5.22 8.12 15.09
C THR A 624 -5.46 9.55 14.64
N ASN A 625 -6.67 9.91 14.19
CA ASN A 625 -7.03 11.30 13.88
C ASN A 625 -6.66 12.29 15.01
N ALA A 626 -6.73 11.88 16.28
CA ALA A 626 -6.40 12.74 17.41
C ALA A 626 -4.88 12.96 17.55
N SER A 627 -4.10 11.88 17.56
CA SER A 627 -2.64 11.93 17.73
C SER A 627 -1.91 12.50 16.50
N LEU A 628 -2.45 12.34 15.29
CA LEU A 628 -2.01 13.07 14.10
C LEU A 628 -2.24 14.58 14.26
N LEU A 629 -3.45 15.01 14.67
CA LEU A 629 -3.73 16.44 14.81
C LEU A 629 -2.98 17.11 15.98
N GLU A 630 -2.69 16.37 17.06
CA GLU A 630 -1.83 16.83 18.14
C GLU A 630 -0.39 17.05 17.65
N ALA A 631 0.18 16.12 16.86
CA ALA A 631 1.48 16.31 16.23
C ALA A 631 1.53 17.56 15.34
N VAL A 632 0.47 17.78 14.53
CA VAL A 632 0.34 18.97 13.67
C VAL A 632 0.28 20.27 14.48
N ALA A 633 -0.35 20.27 15.65
CA ALA A 633 -0.39 21.42 16.56
C ALA A 633 0.99 21.77 17.13
N GLN A 634 1.87 20.78 17.31
CA GLN A 634 3.21 20.94 17.88
C GLN A 634 4.29 21.30 16.84
N MET A 635 4.01 21.15 15.53
CA MET A 635 4.96 21.43 14.44
C MET A 635 5.44 22.89 14.42
N PRO A 636 6.77 23.13 14.34
CA PRO A 636 7.31 24.46 14.06
C PRO A 636 6.91 24.95 12.65
N ASP A 637 6.92 26.27 12.48
CA ASP A 637 6.83 26.87 11.14
C ASP A 637 8.16 26.67 10.39
N SER A 638 8.08 26.42 9.09
CA SER A 638 9.24 26.35 8.21
C SER A 638 9.74 27.76 7.82
N PRO A 639 10.86 27.88 7.09
CA PRO A 639 11.29 29.16 6.50
C PRO A 639 10.24 29.80 5.55
N VAL A 640 9.30 29.01 5.02
CA VAL A 640 8.20 29.49 4.17
C VAL A 640 6.94 29.70 5.00
N ALA A 641 6.42 30.93 4.98
CA ALA A 641 5.29 31.35 5.79
C ALA A 641 4.04 30.49 5.55
N GLY A 642 3.48 29.93 6.64
CA GLY A 642 2.30 29.07 6.61
C GLY A 642 2.59 27.59 6.33
N VAL A 643 3.79 27.21 5.86
CA VAL A 643 4.17 25.81 5.74
C VAL A 643 4.77 25.33 7.07
N LYS A 644 4.17 24.31 7.67
CA LYS A 644 4.70 23.61 8.85
C LYS A 644 5.82 22.64 8.46
N ALA A 645 6.85 22.57 9.32
CA ALA A 645 7.91 21.57 9.21
C ALA A 645 7.65 20.43 10.22
N PRO A 646 7.50 19.17 9.77
CA PRO A 646 7.42 18.02 10.67
C PRO A 646 8.71 17.84 11.49
N ASP A 647 8.56 17.73 12.81
CA ASP A 647 9.67 17.54 13.77
C ASP A 647 9.30 16.44 14.79
N PRO A 648 9.71 15.18 14.55
CA PRO A 648 9.45 14.07 15.46
C PRO A 648 10.14 14.21 16.82
N GLY A 649 11.19 15.04 16.93
CA GLY A 649 11.87 15.32 18.20
C GLY A 649 11.07 16.25 19.12
N ARG A 650 9.97 16.83 18.61
CA ARG A 650 9.03 17.65 19.37
C ARG A 650 7.68 16.99 19.63
N ALA A 651 7.34 15.91 18.92
CA ALA A 651 6.10 15.18 19.08
C ALA A 651 6.05 14.52 20.49
N LYS A 652 5.19 15.04 21.35
CA LYS A 652 5.11 14.69 22.78
C LYS A 652 3.66 14.78 23.28
N ASP A 653 3.41 14.53 24.58
CA ASP A 653 2.04 14.47 25.17
C ASP A 653 1.06 13.53 24.40
N GLY A 654 1.56 12.51 23.67
CA GLY A 654 0.72 11.63 22.85
C GLY A 654 0.53 12.06 21.38
N ALA A 655 1.36 12.98 20.88
CA ALA A 655 1.48 13.28 19.45
C ALA A 655 2.10 12.11 18.67
N TYR A 656 1.56 11.76 17.52
CA TYR A 656 2.11 10.68 16.69
C TYR A 656 3.37 11.13 15.92
N PRO A 657 4.55 10.51 16.11
CA PRO A 657 5.82 11.11 15.69
C PRO A 657 6.09 11.13 14.18
N LEU A 658 5.41 10.30 13.37
CA LEU A 658 5.58 10.24 11.92
C LEU A 658 4.46 10.95 11.14
N THR A 659 3.87 11.99 11.74
CA THR A 659 2.83 12.82 11.11
C THR A 659 3.40 13.89 10.19
N THR A 660 2.69 14.19 9.10
CA THR A 660 3.01 15.29 8.18
C THR A 660 1.75 15.96 7.62
N VAL A 661 1.93 17.13 7.00
CA VAL A 661 0.89 17.87 6.28
C VAL A 661 1.25 17.89 4.81
N VAL A 662 0.32 17.47 3.95
CA VAL A 662 0.47 17.59 2.49
C VAL A 662 0.09 19.01 2.07
N TYR A 663 0.99 19.70 1.36
CA TYR A 663 0.75 21.01 0.78
C TYR A 663 0.62 20.90 -0.74
N ALA A 664 -0.40 21.54 -1.30
CA ALA A 664 -0.47 21.84 -2.72
C ALA A 664 0.29 23.14 -3.00
N ALA A 665 1.25 23.08 -3.92
CA ALA A 665 2.18 24.14 -4.28
C ALA A 665 2.04 24.51 -5.77
N ALA A 666 1.88 25.79 -6.06
CA ALA A 666 1.73 26.29 -7.43
C ALA A 666 2.25 27.73 -7.60
N SER A 667 2.87 28.02 -8.75
CA SER A 667 3.29 29.38 -9.12
C SER A 667 2.09 30.29 -9.43
N VAL A 668 2.15 31.55 -8.99
CA VAL A 668 1.15 32.57 -9.32
C VAL A 668 1.25 33.09 -10.77
N GLU A 669 2.24 32.65 -11.54
CA GLU A 669 2.45 33.03 -12.95
C GLU A 669 1.96 31.98 -13.95
N LEU A 670 1.40 30.86 -13.48
CA LEU A 670 0.68 29.91 -14.34
C LEU A 670 -0.45 30.60 -15.12
N ALA A 671 -0.85 29.99 -16.24
CA ALA A 671 -1.95 30.48 -17.07
C ALA A 671 -3.24 30.70 -16.26
N ASP A 672 -4.01 31.74 -16.59
CA ASP A 672 -5.15 32.22 -15.81
C ASP A 672 -6.26 31.17 -15.60
N ASP A 673 -6.51 30.35 -16.62
CA ASP A 673 -7.41 29.20 -16.58
C ASP A 673 -6.88 28.10 -15.67
N ALA A 674 -5.59 27.75 -15.77
CA ALA A 674 -4.94 26.76 -14.92
C ALA A 674 -4.93 27.19 -13.44
N ARG A 675 -4.65 28.47 -13.13
CA ARG A 675 -4.74 29.00 -11.76
C ARG A 675 -6.15 28.88 -11.20
N LYS A 676 -7.19 29.14 -12.00
CA LYS A 676 -8.60 28.97 -11.62
C LYS A 676 -8.98 27.50 -11.41
N ASP A 677 -8.43 26.59 -12.21
CA ASP A 677 -8.60 25.14 -12.00
C ASP A 677 -7.96 24.67 -10.68
N TYR A 678 -6.69 25.00 -10.44
CA TYR A 678 -6.02 24.57 -9.21
C TYR A 678 -6.56 25.28 -7.96
N ALA A 679 -6.99 26.55 -8.06
CA ALA A 679 -7.71 27.21 -6.98
C ALA A 679 -9.07 26.53 -6.68
N ARG A 680 -9.80 26.04 -7.69
CA ARG A 680 -10.99 25.19 -7.48
C ARG A 680 -10.62 23.89 -6.77
N ALA A 681 -9.54 23.22 -7.18
CA ALA A 681 -9.07 21.98 -6.55
C ALA A 681 -8.71 22.18 -5.07
N ILE A 682 -7.94 23.23 -4.75
CA ILE A 682 -7.56 23.59 -3.37
C ILE A 682 -8.79 23.94 -2.53
N ARG A 683 -9.74 24.74 -3.05
CA ARG A 683 -10.99 25.07 -2.32
C ARG A 683 -11.90 23.86 -2.13
N TYR A 684 -11.89 22.88 -3.04
CA TYR A 684 -12.60 21.61 -2.83
C TYR A 684 -11.92 20.78 -1.73
N ALA A 685 -10.60 20.60 -1.82
CA ALA A 685 -9.80 19.88 -0.84
C ALA A 685 -9.99 20.46 0.56
N ALA A 686 -9.88 21.77 0.74
CA ALA A 686 -10.15 22.47 2.00
C ALA A 686 -11.65 22.54 2.37
N GLY A 687 -12.54 22.30 1.42
CA GLY A 687 -13.99 22.46 1.51
C GLY A 687 -14.71 21.14 1.80
N ALA A 688 -15.47 20.65 0.82
CA ALA A 688 -16.22 19.40 0.93
C ALA A 688 -15.32 18.16 1.04
N GLY A 689 -14.13 18.22 0.42
CA GLY A 689 -13.14 17.14 0.41
C GLY A 689 -12.57 16.78 1.79
N GLN A 690 -12.82 17.55 2.85
CA GLN A 690 -12.50 17.20 4.25
C GLN A 690 -13.55 16.31 4.94
N THR A 691 -14.64 15.94 4.26
CA THR A 691 -15.64 15.02 4.81
C THR A 691 -15.06 13.61 4.80
N GLN A 692 -14.79 13.00 5.96
CA GLN A 692 -14.14 11.69 6.02
C GLN A 692 -15.11 10.54 5.73
N GLY A 693 -14.69 9.55 4.93
CA GLY A 693 -15.47 8.35 4.63
C GLY A 693 -14.90 7.47 3.51
N THR A 694 -15.78 6.83 2.73
CA THR A 694 -15.44 5.85 1.66
C THR A 694 -16.17 6.08 0.33
N ASP A 695 -16.94 7.15 0.18
CA ASP A 695 -17.50 7.55 -1.12
C ASP A 695 -16.54 8.44 -1.91
N LYS A 696 -16.67 8.41 -3.24
CA LYS A 696 -15.93 9.33 -4.12
C LYS A 696 -16.22 10.78 -3.75
N GLY A 697 -15.17 11.59 -3.66
CA GLY A 697 -15.20 12.98 -3.20
C GLY A 697 -14.93 13.18 -1.70
N GLN A 698 -14.94 12.13 -0.88
CA GLN A 698 -14.64 12.19 0.56
C GLN A 698 -13.13 12.05 0.84
N LEU A 699 -12.68 12.50 2.02
CA LEU A 699 -11.35 12.19 2.55
C LEU A 699 -11.31 10.72 2.99
N PRO A 700 -10.38 9.87 2.50
CA PRO A 700 -10.29 8.49 2.97
C PRO A 700 -9.98 8.35 4.46
N HIS A 701 -10.29 7.19 5.04
CA HIS A 701 -9.81 6.86 6.37
C HIS A 701 -8.28 6.69 6.40
N GLY A 702 -7.64 6.96 7.54
CA GLY A 702 -6.17 7.04 7.69
C GLY A 702 -5.59 8.45 7.52
N TYR A 703 -6.27 9.33 6.79
CA TYR A 703 -6.05 10.78 6.86
C TYR A 703 -6.75 11.41 8.07
N ALA A 704 -6.23 12.52 8.59
CA ALA A 704 -6.96 13.37 9.54
C ALA A 704 -7.53 14.62 8.83
N PRO A 705 -8.80 15.00 9.07
CA PRO A 705 -9.36 16.24 8.53
C PRO A 705 -8.62 17.50 9.04
N LEU A 706 -8.34 18.43 8.13
CA LEU A 706 -7.62 19.67 8.40
C LEU A 706 -8.28 20.51 9.52
N PRO A 707 -7.49 21.03 10.48
CA PRO A 707 -7.95 22.06 11.43
C PRO A 707 -8.50 23.30 10.71
N THR A 708 -9.50 23.96 11.28
CA THR A 708 -10.17 25.13 10.67
C THR A 708 -9.18 26.21 10.21
N ALA A 709 -8.14 26.52 10.99
CA ALA A 709 -7.12 27.50 10.62
C ALA A 709 -6.33 27.12 9.35
N MET A 710 -6.05 25.83 9.14
CA MET A 710 -5.42 25.32 7.91
C MET A 710 -6.40 25.32 6.73
N ARG A 711 -7.68 24.99 6.96
CA ARG A 711 -8.71 25.09 5.92
C ARG A 711 -8.86 26.54 5.41
N GLU A 712 -8.88 27.50 6.33
CA GLU A 712 -8.88 28.93 5.96
C GLU A 712 -7.59 29.36 5.26
N GLN A 713 -6.42 28.84 5.66
CA GLN A 713 -5.16 29.10 4.97
C GLN A 713 -5.19 28.60 3.53
N ALA A 714 -5.69 27.38 3.31
CA ALA A 714 -5.81 26.80 1.98
C ALA A 714 -6.77 27.62 1.08
N VAL A 715 -7.89 28.11 1.63
CA VAL A 715 -8.77 29.05 0.91
C VAL A 715 -8.04 30.35 0.56
N ARG A 716 -7.32 30.98 1.51
CA ARG A 716 -6.52 32.20 1.25
C ARG A 716 -5.44 31.97 0.18
N ALA A 717 -4.78 30.81 0.19
CA ALA A 717 -3.79 30.43 -0.82
C ALA A 717 -4.42 30.20 -2.20
N ALA A 718 -5.62 29.61 -2.28
CA ALA A 718 -6.38 29.50 -3.53
C ALA A 718 -6.82 30.86 -4.07
N ASP A 719 -7.26 31.77 -3.20
CA ASP A 719 -7.62 33.15 -3.58
C ASP A 719 -6.41 33.93 -4.11
N GLN A 720 -5.23 33.73 -3.53
CA GLN A 720 -3.96 34.27 -4.03
C GLN A 720 -3.56 33.66 -5.38
N LEU A 721 -3.69 32.34 -5.55
CA LEU A 721 -3.38 31.66 -6.82
C LEU A 721 -4.28 32.14 -7.95
N GLU A 722 -5.59 32.17 -7.74
CA GLU A 722 -6.55 32.63 -8.74
C GLU A 722 -6.26 34.08 -9.19
N LYS A 723 -5.99 34.97 -8.23
CA LYS A 723 -5.57 36.35 -8.50
C LYS A 723 -4.29 36.44 -9.34
N GLY A 724 -3.35 35.52 -9.13
CA GLY A 724 -2.06 35.50 -9.83
C GLY A 724 -1.07 36.53 -9.31
N ALA A 725 0.03 36.69 -10.04
CA ALA A 725 1.05 37.71 -9.77
C ALA A 725 0.43 39.12 -9.66
N PRO A 726 0.91 39.99 -8.76
CA PRO A 726 0.57 41.41 -8.81
C PRO A 726 0.97 41.98 -10.17
N GLU A 727 0.09 42.77 -10.81
CA GLU A 727 0.45 43.46 -12.05
C GLU A 727 1.71 44.30 -11.82
N SER A 728 2.77 43.98 -12.58
CA SER A 728 4.00 44.77 -12.54
C SER A 728 3.68 46.16 -13.10
N THR A 729 3.62 47.15 -12.22
CA THR A 729 3.60 48.57 -12.60
C THR A 729 4.96 48.89 -13.22
N GLY A 730 5.08 48.61 -14.52
CA GLY A 730 6.30 48.85 -15.28
C GLY A 730 6.79 50.29 -15.11
N PRO A 731 8.10 50.54 -15.20
CA PRO A 731 8.66 51.85 -14.91
C PRO A 731 8.04 52.91 -15.81
N THR A 732 7.24 53.80 -15.22
CA THR A 732 6.67 54.96 -15.92
C THR A 732 7.80 55.75 -16.55
N SER A 733 7.90 55.69 -17.87
CA SER A 733 8.94 56.41 -18.62
C SER A 733 8.85 57.90 -18.28
N PRO A 734 9.95 58.56 -17.89
CA PRO A 734 9.94 59.98 -17.60
C PRO A 734 9.40 60.75 -18.82
N GLN A 735 8.28 61.46 -18.63
CA GLN A 735 7.60 62.17 -19.70
C GLN A 735 8.44 63.38 -20.14
N ASP A 736 8.76 63.46 -21.43
CA ASP A 736 9.59 64.54 -21.99
C ASP A 736 9.06 65.92 -21.60
N THR A 737 9.92 66.71 -20.94
CA THR A 737 9.63 68.10 -20.57
C THR A 737 10.43 69.03 -21.49
N PRO A 738 9.78 69.90 -22.29
CA PRO A 738 10.48 70.79 -23.22
C PRO A 738 11.47 71.73 -22.51
N GLY A 739 12.68 71.84 -23.05
CA GLY A 739 13.78 72.53 -22.40
C GLY A 739 13.75 74.07 -22.48
N SER A 740 14.53 74.70 -21.61
CA SER A 740 14.96 76.10 -21.70
C SER A 740 16.47 76.17 -21.45
N GLY A 741 17.19 76.99 -22.21
CA GLY A 741 18.65 77.02 -22.22
C GLY A 741 19.29 77.87 -21.12
N GLY A 742 20.58 77.63 -20.88
CA GLY A 742 21.49 78.42 -20.06
C GLY A 742 22.94 78.08 -20.41
N THR A 743 23.83 79.07 -20.51
CA THR A 743 25.14 78.93 -21.21
C THR A 743 26.34 79.21 -20.30
N SER A 744 27.49 78.64 -20.69
CA SER A 744 28.88 79.09 -20.44
C SER A 744 29.68 78.53 -19.25
N GLY A 745 30.98 78.30 -19.50
CA GLY A 745 32.03 77.94 -18.53
C GLY A 745 32.16 76.43 -18.27
N GLY A 746 33.29 75.74 -18.54
CA GLY A 746 34.51 76.14 -19.23
C GLY A 746 35.80 75.69 -18.49
N GLY A 747 36.53 74.72 -19.05
CA GLY A 747 37.81 74.22 -18.51
C GLY A 747 38.22 72.91 -19.19
N ASP A 748 39.47 72.84 -19.65
CA ASP A 748 40.05 71.71 -20.41
C ASP A 748 41.53 71.51 -20.00
N ALA A 749 42.12 70.38 -20.41
CA ALA A 749 43.42 69.81 -20.03
C ALA A 749 43.55 69.25 -18.58
N GLY A 750 44.34 68.19 -18.33
CA GLY A 750 44.99 67.29 -19.28
C GLY A 750 46.18 66.47 -18.72
N ALA A 751 46.45 65.33 -19.37
CA ALA A 751 47.74 64.60 -19.46
C ALA A 751 48.29 63.71 -18.29
N THR A 752 48.50 62.43 -18.64
CA THR A 752 49.72 61.58 -18.45
C THR A 752 50.22 61.02 -17.09
N ALA A 753 50.08 59.67 -16.99
CA ALA A 753 51.17 58.65 -17.00
C ALA A 753 51.99 58.22 -15.74
N GLY A 754 52.20 56.88 -15.64
CA GLY A 754 53.28 56.18 -14.90
C GLY A 754 52.94 55.70 -13.46
N GLY A 755 53.36 54.52 -12.96
CA GLY A 755 53.96 53.34 -13.61
C GLY A 755 54.77 52.43 -12.65
N THR A 756 54.76 51.10 -12.86
CA THR A 756 55.63 50.02 -12.24
C THR A 756 55.56 49.82 -10.70
N GLY A 757 55.88 48.64 -10.11
CA GLY A 757 56.23 47.29 -10.61
C GLY A 757 56.71 46.32 -9.49
N GLY A 758 56.87 45.01 -9.78
CA GLY A 758 57.34 43.92 -8.87
C GLY A 758 56.20 43.06 -8.28
N ASP A 759 56.15 41.71 -8.36
CA ASP A 759 57.08 40.59 -8.04
C ASP A 759 56.75 39.95 -6.66
N THR A 760 56.81 38.62 -6.40
CA THR A 760 57.30 37.43 -7.16
C THR A 760 56.62 36.10 -6.71
N SER A 761 56.82 34.99 -7.47
CA SER A 761 56.52 33.55 -7.16
C SER A 761 55.04 33.11 -7.06
N GLY A 762 54.60 31.90 -7.48
CA GLY A 762 55.24 30.70 -8.08
C GLY A 762 55.03 29.44 -7.22
N ALA A 763 54.65 28.23 -7.69
CA ALA A 763 54.39 27.61 -9.01
C ALA A 763 53.29 26.49 -8.82
N ALA A 764 52.56 25.87 -9.77
CA ALA A 764 52.85 25.33 -11.11
C ALA A 764 53.87 24.15 -11.12
N ALA A 765 53.73 23.05 -11.90
CA ALA A 765 52.66 22.46 -12.72
C ALA A 765 52.89 20.92 -12.86
N GLY A 766 51.99 20.10 -13.42
CA GLY A 766 51.90 19.78 -14.87
C GLY A 766 52.21 18.28 -15.09
N GLY A 767 51.98 17.62 -16.24
CA GLY A 767 51.33 17.94 -17.53
C GLY A 767 51.03 16.61 -18.27
N SER A 768 49.95 16.46 -19.07
CA SER A 768 49.76 16.96 -20.44
C SER A 768 50.62 16.27 -21.52
N THR A 769 49.98 15.52 -22.44
CA THR A 769 50.10 15.65 -23.92
C THR A 769 49.03 14.85 -24.66
N ASP A 770 48.26 15.54 -25.50
CA ASP A 770 47.59 15.05 -26.73
C ASP A 770 48.56 15.27 -27.94
N PRO A 771 48.31 14.89 -29.24
CA PRO A 771 47.00 14.84 -29.92
C PRO A 771 46.72 13.77 -31.02
N ALA A 772 45.41 13.54 -31.27
CA ALA A 772 44.67 13.34 -32.54
C ALA A 772 45.27 12.64 -33.81
N ALA A 773 44.51 11.65 -34.35
CA ALA A 773 44.35 11.36 -35.80
C ALA A 773 43.12 10.44 -36.09
N ASP A 774 42.61 10.48 -37.33
CA ASP A 774 41.45 9.74 -37.93
C ASP A 774 41.96 9.00 -39.22
N PRO A 775 41.22 8.18 -40.02
CA PRO A 775 39.89 7.55 -39.85
C PRO A 775 39.72 6.07 -40.39
N ASP A 776 38.51 5.51 -40.23
CA ASP A 776 37.73 4.60 -41.14
C ASP A 776 38.02 3.07 -41.35
N ALA A 777 36.93 2.36 -41.76
CA ALA A 777 36.77 1.12 -42.55
C ALA A 777 36.95 -0.35 -41.99
N SER A 778 35.81 -1.00 -41.67
CA SER A 778 35.33 -2.36 -42.11
C SER A 778 36.13 -3.66 -41.78
N ASP A 779 35.62 -4.92 -41.84
CA ASP A 779 34.33 -5.52 -42.30
C ASP A 779 34.07 -6.95 -41.66
N THR A 780 32.86 -7.51 -41.83
CA THR A 780 32.41 -8.93 -41.67
C THR A 780 32.33 -9.54 -40.24
N SER A 781 31.39 -10.44 -39.88
CA SER A 781 30.20 -11.03 -40.57
C SER A 781 29.09 -11.52 -39.59
N ARG A 782 27.86 -11.75 -40.13
CA ARG A 782 26.63 -12.31 -39.48
C ARG A 782 26.61 -13.88 -39.56
N PRO A 783 25.59 -14.65 -39.08
CA PRO A 783 24.18 -14.36 -38.68
C PRO A 783 23.86 -14.71 -37.20
N SER A 784 22.75 -14.32 -36.54
CA SER A 784 21.35 -14.00 -36.90
C SER A 784 20.39 -15.20 -37.04
N ALA A 785 19.60 -15.44 -35.99
CA ALA A 785 18.33 -16.17 -36.00
C ALA A 785 17.28 -15.32 -35.25
N ALA A 786 15.99 -15.52 -35.51
CA ALA A 786 14.93 -14.57 -35.12
C ALA A 786 14.38 -14.78 -33.68
N PRO A 787 13.94 -13.71 -32.99
CA PRO A 787 13.16 -13.83 -31.76
C PRO A 787 11.71 -14.24 -32.06
N SER A 788 11.14 -15.05 -31.17
CA SER A 788 9.70 -15.38 -31.15
C SER A 788 8.86 -14.17 -30.71
N ASP A 789 7.58 -14.19 -31.07
CA ASP A 789 6.60 -13.15 -30.71
C ASP A 789 6.52 -12.94 -29.18
N LEU A 790 6.71 -11.69 -28.74
CA LEU A 790 6.68 -11.26 -27.34
C LEU A 790 5.37 -10.55 -26.95
N THR A 791 4.34 -10.59 -27.80
CA THR A 791 3.07 -9.86 -27.59
C THR A 791 2.12 -10.57 -26.62
N LYS A 792 2.61 -11.00 -25.44
CA LYS A 792 1.81 -11.53 -24.31
C LYS A 792 2.61 -11.65 -22.99
N GLN A 793 2.86 -10.52 -22.34
CA GLN A 793 3.14 -10.47 -20.90
C GLN A 793 2.34 -9.34 -20.25
N ASN A 794 1.83 -9.59 -19.04
CA ASN A 794 0.91 -8.69 -18.35
C ASN A 794 1.68 -7.50 -17.76
N ILE A 795 1.57 -6.33 -18.37
CA ILE A 795 1.99 -5.07 -17.76
C ILE A 795 0.82 -4.55 -16.94
N ALA A 796 0.92 -4.67 -15.62
CA ALA A 796 0.09 -3.89 -14.71
C ALA A 796 0.60 -2.44 -14.71
N SER A 797 0.16 -1.64 -15.70
CA SER A 797 0.49 -0.22 -15.75
C SER A 797 -0.17 0.51 -14.59
N SER A 798 0.66 0.99 -13.65
CA SER A 798 0.35 2.21 -12.91
C SER A 798 0.05 3.33 -13.90
N GLY A 799 -0.79 4.30 -13.50
CA GLY A 799 -1.33 5.32 -14.40
C GLY A 799 -0.25 6.23 -14.97
N GLY A 800 0.18 5.94 -16.20
CA GLY A 800 1.16 6.73 -16.94
C GLY A 800 1.08 6.43 -18.43
N LEU A 801 0.36 7.27 -19.18
CA LEU A 801 0.39 7.24 -20.65
C LEU A 801 1.75 7.74 -21.13
N THR A 802 2.28 7.13 -22.19
CA THR A 802 3.54 7.57 -22.80
C THR A 802 3.39 8.98 -23.39
N PRO A 803 4.37 9.89 -23.21
CA PRO A 803 4.29 11.26 -23.73
C PRO A 803 3.98 11.30 -25.24
N SER A 804 3.02 12.14 -25.61
CA SER A 804 2.44 12.20 -26.97
C SER A 804 3.43 12.59 -28.07
N ASP A 805 4.50 13.30 -27.71
CA ASP A 805 5.15 14.24 -28.64
C ASP A 805 6.17 13.58 -29.57
N VAL A 806 6.48 12.30 -29.37
CA VAL A 806 7.30 11.49 -30.29
C VAL A 806 6.44 10.70 -31.29
N LEU A 807 5.16 10.45 -30.98
CA LEU A 807 4.29 9.59 -31.79
C LEU A 807 3.75 10.24 -33.07
N GLY A 808 3.77 11.57 -33.16
CA GLY A 808 3.19 12.31 -34.29
C GLY A 808 3.71 11.88 -35.67
N LEU A 809 5.03 11.71 -35.81
CA LEU A 809 5.67 11.34 -37.08
C LEU A 809 5.71 9.81 -37.26
N VAL A 810 5.97 9.06 -36.19
CA VAL A 810 6.02 7.58 -36.18
C VAL A 810 4.67 7.00 -36.60
N ARG A 811 3.54 7.58 -36.17
CA ARG A 811 2.18 7.15 -36.54
C ARG A 811 1.95 7.16 -38.06
N TRP A 812 2.47 8.17 -38.77
CA TRP A 812 2.34 8.24 -40.23
C TRP A 812 3.28 7.27 -40.96
N VAL A 813 4.48 7.03 -40.45
CA VAL A 813 5.38 5.99 -40.97
C VAL A 813 4.74 4.61 -40.82
N LEU A 814 4.19 4.30 -39.65
CA LEU A 814 3.56 3.01 -39.36
C LEU A 814 2.29 2.80 -40.20
N LEU A 815 1.48 3.85 -40.40
CA LEU A 815 0.36 3.82 -41.34
C LEU A 815 0.82 3.59 -42.79
N GLY A 816 1.91 4.23 -43.22
CA GLY A 816 2.51 4.03 -44.54
C GLY A 816 3.03 2.59 -44.74
N VAL A 817 3.67 2.02 -43.74
CA VAL A 817 4.12 0.61 -43.73
C VAL A 817 2.93 -0.36 -43.77
N LEU A 818 1.84 -0.08 -43.03
CA LEU A 818 0.61 -0.90 -43.08
C LEU A 818 -0.08 -0.82 -44.45
N ILE A 819 -0.12 0.35 -45.08
CA ILE A 819 -0.68 0.52 -46.43
C ILE A 819 0.19 -0.22 -47.47
N ALA A 820 1.51 -0.06 -47.42
CA ALA A 820 2.44 -0.76 -48.30
C ALA A 820 2.38 -2.29 -48.10
N GLY A 821 2.33 -2.76 -46.85
CA GLY A 821 2.17 -4.16 -46.49
C GLY A 821 0.82 -4.75 -46.94
N GLY A 822 -0.26 -3.98 -46.83
CA GLY A 822 -1.59 -4.35 -47.35
C GLY A 822 -1.60 -4.50 -48.88
N VAL A 823 -0.98 -3.56 -49.60
CA VAL A 823 -0.82 -3.64 -51.07
C VAL A 823 0.04 -4.85 -51.47
N ALA A 824 1.12 -5.14 -50.74
CA ALA A 824 1.95 -6.33 -50.98
C ALA A 824 1.17 -7.64 -50.68
N GLY A 825 0.41 -7.68 -49.58
CA GLY A 825 -0.41 -8.82 -49.19
C GLY A 825 -1.50 -9.16 -50.20
N LEU A 826 -2.09 -8.15 -50.85
CA LEU A 826 -3.08 -8.33 -51.92
C LEU A 826 -2.46 -8.83 -53.25
N ALA A 827 -1.15 -8.63 -53.48
CA ALA A 827 -0.47 -9.12 -54.68
C ALA A 827 -0.17 -10.64 -54.63
N GLY A 828 0.09 -11.20 -53.45
CA GLY A 828 0.42 -12.63 -53.27
C GLY A 828 -0.61 -13.61 -53.87
N PRO A 829 -1.91 -13.49 -53.55
CA PRO A 829 -2.96 -14.34 -54.12
C PRO A 829 -3.12 -14.20 -55.65
N VAL A 830 -2.73 -13.07 -56.23
CA VAL A 830 -2.78 -12.84 -57.69
C VAL A 830 -1.61 -13.55 -58.37
N MET A 831 -0.40 -13.45 -57.83
CA MET A 831 0.78 -14.18 -58.33
C MET A 831 0.58 -15.71 -58.28
N LEU A 832 0.04 -16.24 -57.19
CA LEU A 832 -0.25 -17.68 -57.04
C LEU A 832 -1.32 -18.20 -58.02
N ARG A 833 -2.22 -17.34 -58.51
CA ARG A 833 -3.19 -17.69 -59.56
C ARG A 833 -2.62 -17.62 -60.98
N LEU A 834 -1.46 -16.97 -61.16
CA LEU A 834 -0.75 -16.90 -62.43
C LEU A 834 0.25 -18.06 -62.61
N SER A 835 0.89 -18.53 -61.54
CA SER A 835 1.78 -19.71 -61.60
C SER A 835 1.01 -21.03 -61.83
N ALA A 836 -0.24 -21.12 -61.38
CA ALA A 836 -1.07 -22.33 -61.47
C ALA A 836 -1.59 -22.69 -62.90
N ARG A 837 -1.05 -22.08 -63.97
CA ARG A 837 -1.41 -22.37 -65.38
C ARG A 837 -0.31 -23.04 -66.20
N GLY A 838 0.81 -23.43 -65.57
CA GLY A 838 2.01 -23.94 -66.25
C GLY A 838 2.35 -25.42 -66.05
N ALA A 839 1.38 -26.34 -66.12
CA ALA A 839 1.66 -27.79 -66.06
C ALA A 839 0.70 -28.62 -66.92
N THR A 840 1.23 -29.24 -67.99
CA THR A 840 0.54 -30.22 -68.85
C THR A 840 0.87 -31.66 -68.43
N PRO A 841 -0.10 -32.61 -68.45
CA PRO A 841 0.16 -34.01 -68.06
C PRO A 841 0.58 -34.91 -69.23
N GLY A 842 1.43 -35.91 -68.95
CA GLY A 842 1.82 -37.00 -69.85
C GLY A 842 3.32 -37.30 -69.77
N GLY A 843 3.77 -38.56 -69.61
CA GLY A 843 3.02 -39.81 -69.40
C GLY A 843 3.97 -40.96 -68.97
N PRO A 844 3.44 -42.15 -68.63
CA PRO A 844 4.20 -43.36 -68.26
C PRO A 844 4.51 -44.24 -69.51
N PRO A 845 5.14 -45.44 -69.40
CA PRO A 845 5.71 -46.10 -68.22
C PRO A 845 7.18 -46.58 -68.39
N GLU A 846 7.86 -46.91 -67.29
CA GLU A 846 8.14 -48.29 -66.84
C GLU A 846 8.31 -48.32 -65.31
#